data_AF-A0A414J1F8-F1
#
_entry.id   AF-A0A414J1F8-F1
#
_cell.length_a   1.000
_cell.length_b   1.000
_cell.length_c   1.000
_cell.angle_alpha   90.00
_cell.angle_beta   90.00
_cell.angle_gamma   90.00
#
_symmetry.space_group_name_H-M   'P 1'
#
loop_
_entity.id
_entity.type
_entity.pdbx_description
1 polymer ?
#
loop_
_entity_poly.entity_id
_entity_poly.type
_entity_poly.pdbx_seq_one_letter_code
_entity_poly.pdbx_strand_id
1 'polypeptide(L)'
;MALKNYYTKEEHEMQELVQKQIDLAGFGGEGFTEKQVNQIHEYAQMVGDELRVRSLIWNVAGVNDRSDQERITQLMDDARKEVEIYPDRNVGMSALHGYGYFADDMYPLGKEKALDLHRRGLKVYCLQTDGSKSEYASREMIQDHEGLFGVERREWDALEADEPDYTEEFNSLRDPMIIVDKDEALKYYDAGATIYLITPFSQPIAAIERTEIERGSDYFQLPEAEQTLLKDLEAEMKKYPQLQSLKETRLLLGNEKRYGIYQFKEGSFAETYAFMNMNYIMDHNIIIRKEDYELVYSGKMFINDSLDSLYERFNIDRPNDFTGHSMSVGDIIVVNDGERLASYFVDSVSFKELDHFIDMEIVLPEKEQEESLKEEYKPLTKVEELEEQNYNMVDNVLNNGFGEKNRREEIRKTAEEYQQKTGATITFFAAVCEEFPSMGDYFDGLTIEQATDKYEKILEDPRLGYMGNGMGLELHDPTLPDYLDGPLTLIKGRTIYADNIDSISYYREHPLVLEAVQQLKEHFPNFKYFMTTQEKQDIYPEHMTAESIAYALVDLAENFETYEFHDNVDNKETLVKEIEYNLYAGLGKKEYASFLKDVIDESDELSTKAQILLQRINGYSIPEKMDLEPLVKIVSSEYREMETGKYLPFKEANEKLGILDQNFLKENQATDKWDDLYSVEYMVLCYIDSQIRRVNGKIMLGSGEGDIIEHMKGIEDQRDVQEHILPYLYEYCGLVEKSPEIAAEVKETETGAVAHKDTQPVGIMEKSPVKSEGEKKKSIHDRLKENKKNLGQKLGKDDPQKGVELT
;
A
#
# COMPACT_ATOMS: atom_id res chain seq x y z
N MET A 1 12.28 58.46 0.80
CA MET A 1 12.00 59.73 1.53
C MET A 1 10.49 59.91 1.74
N ALA A 2 9.84 59.08 2.58
CA ALA A 2 8.43 59.28 2.93
C ALA A 2 8.01 58.63 4.26
N LEU A 3 8.89 58.58 5.27
CA LEU A 3 8.53 58.15 6.64
C LEU A 3 9.23 59.04 7.68
N LYS A 4 9.24 60.35 7.45
CA LYS A 4 9.84 61.30 8.42
C LYS A 4 8.86 62.31 9.02
N ASN A 5 7.54 62.14 8.85
CA ASN A 5 6.58 63.21 9.16
C ASN A 5 5.23 62.77 9.75
N TYR A 6 5.19 61.72 10.56
CA TYR A 6 4.09 61.58 11.52
C TYR A 6 4.66 61.04 12.83
N TYR A 7 5.03 61.96 13.73
CA TYR A 7 5.10 61.62 15.15
C TYR A 7 3.69 61.18 15.54
N THR A 8 3.55 59.91 15.93
CA THR A 8 2.29 59.42 16.48
C THR A 8 1.96 60.17 17.77
N LYS A 9 0.68 60.20 18.15
CA LYS A 9 0.24 60.90 19.36
C LYS A 9 0.97 60.34 20.59
N GLU A 10 1.15 59.04 20.62
CA GLU A 10 1.81 58.27 21.66
C GLU A 10 3.31 58.56 21.72
N GLU A 11 4.00 58.72 20.58
CA GLU A 11 5.40 59.18 20.57
C GLU A 11 5.56 60.61 21.09
N HIS A 12 4.61 61.50 20.77
CA HIS A 12 4.61 62.87 21.28
C HIS A 12 4.36 62.90 22.80
N GLU A 13 3.38 62.14 23.28
CA GLU A 13 3.11 62.00 24.71
C GLU A 13 4.32 61.40 25.46
N MET A 14 5.02 60.43 24.87
CA MET A 14 6.24 59.86 25.43
C MET A 14 7.38 60.89 25.50
N GLN A 15 7.59 61.69 24.45
CA GLN A 15 8.60 62.74 24.46
C GLN A 15 8.30 63.84 25.48
N GLU A 16 7.04 64.27 25.59
CA GLU A 16 6.61 65.22 26.62
C GLU A 16 6.81 64.67 28.03
N LEU A 17 6.49 63.39 28.25
CA LEU A 17 6.72 62.71 29.51
C LEU A 17 8.20 62.70 29.87
N VAL A 18 9.07 62.30 28.94
CA VAL A 18 10.52 62.27 29.13
C VAL A 18 11.04 63.65 29.51
N GLN A 19 10.71 64.68 28.73
CA GLN A 19 11.17 66.05 29.01
C GLN A 19 10.70 66.53 30.39
N LYS A 20 9.42 66.29 30.72
CA LYS A 20 8.85 66.65 32.02
C LYS A 20 9.54 65.91 33.17
N GLN A 21 9.85 64.63 33.01
CA GLN A 21 10.55 63.86 34.05
C GLN A 21 12.01 64.31 34.20
N ILE A 22 12.71 64.61 33.10
CA ILE A 22 14.07 65.15 33.12
C ILE A 22 14.09 66.51 33.83
N ASP A 23 13.15 67.41 33.53
CA ASP A 23 13.06 68.73 34.16
C ASP A 23 12.76 68.62 35.66
N LEU A 24 11.87 67.70 36.06
CA LEU A 24 11.53 67.44 37.46
C LEU A 24 12.71 66.82 38.23
N ALA A 25 13.41 65.87 37.63
CA ALA A 25 14.54 65.19 38.26
C ALA A 25 15.81 66.06 38.29
N GLY A 26 15.99 66.95 37.30
CA GLY A 26 17.12 67.87 37.20
C GLY A 26 17.04 69.10 38.11
N PHE A 27 15.92 69.34 38.78
CA PHE A 27 15.73 70.51 39.65
C PHE A 27 16.49 70.43 41.00
N GLY A 28 17.17 69.32 41.29
CA GLY A 28 17.81 69.02 42.58
C GLY A 28 19.35 68.87 42.61
N GLY A 29 20.05 68.82 41.46
CA GLY A 29 21.49 68.46 41.38
C GLY A 29 22.25 68.94 40.13
N GLU A 30 23.42 68.37 39.82
CA GLU A 30 24.06 68.53 38.49
C GLU A 30 23.11 67.95 37.43
N GLY A 31 22.70 68.76 36.45
CA GLY A 31 21.72 68.35 35.44
C GLY A 31 22.21 67.22 34.54
N PHE A 32 21.29 66.65 33.75
CA PHE A 32 21.64 65.65 32.74
C PHE A 32 22.52 66.26 31.63
N THR A 33 23.52 65.51 31.19
CA THR A 33 24.30 65.86 30.00
C THR A 33 23.48 65.65 28.73
N GLU A 34 23.79 66.40 27.68
CA GLU A 34 23.12 66.26 26.37
C GLU A 34 23.18 64.80 25.84
N LYS A 35 24.29 64.10 26.08
CA LYS A 35 24.44 62.69 25.73
C LYS A 35 23.45 61.80 26.48
N GLN A 36 23.28 62.01 27.80
CA GLN A 36 22.32 61.24 28.60
C GLN A 36 20.88 61.53 28.17
N VAL A 37 20.55 62.80 27.92
CA VAL A 37 19.22 63.20 27.43
C VAL A 37 18.90 62.49 26.11
N ASN A 38 19.83 62.53 25.15
CA ASN A 38 19.63 61.88 23.85
C ASN A 38 19.44 60.36 23.99
N GLN A 39 20.22 59.70 24.84
CA GLN A 39 20.08 58.26 25.10
C GLN A 39 18.77 57.91 25.82
N ILE A 40 18.30 58.75 26.75
CA ILE A 40 17.02 58.55 27.43
C ILE A 40 15.86 58.71 26.43
N HIS A 41 15.94 59.66 25.51
CA HIS A 41 14.95 59.80 24.43
C HIS A 41 14.94 58.59 23.49
N GLU A 42 16.11 58.09 23.09
CA GLU A 42 16.24 56.87 22.29
C GLU A 42 15.64 55.67 23.03
N TYR A 43 16.00 55.47 24.30
CA TYR A 43 15.45 54.42 25.16
C TYR A 43 13.91 54.50 25.26
N ALA A 44 13.37 55.71 25.47
CA ALA A 44 11.93 55.90 25.59
C ALA A 44 11.17 55.60 24.30
N GLN A 45 11.72 55.98 23.14
CA GLN A 45 11.12 55.67 21.84
C GLN A 45 11.12 54.17 21.56
N MET A 46 12.24 53.51 21.86
CA MET A 46 12.44 52.09 21.57
C MET A 46 11.64 51.19 22.49
N VAL A 47 11.65 51.45 23.81
CA VAL A 47 11.00 50.60 24.82
C VAL A 47 9.51 50.93 24.98
N GLY A 48 9.11 52.20 24.85
CA GLY A 48 7.71 52.62 24.91
C GLY A 48 6.99 52.40 26.25
N ASP A 49 7.71 52.05 27.33
CA ASP A 49 7.18 51.81 28.67
C ASP A 49 7.48 53.00 29.60
N GLU A 50 6.43 53.74 29.97
CA GLU A 50 6.53 54.93 30.82
C GLU A 50 7.19 54.65 32.19
N LEU A 51 6.92 53.49 32.80
CA LEU A 51 7.44 53.14 34.12
C LEU A 51 8.94 52.86 34.06
N ARG A 52 9.40 52.16 33.02
CA ARG A 52 10.82 51.90 32.80
C ARG A 52 11.58 53.18 32.51
N VAL A 53 11.05 54.01 31.61
CA VAL A 53 11.63 55.32 31.27
C VAL A 53 11.74 56.20 32.50
N ARG A 54 10.67 56.30 33.30
CA ARG A 54 10.70 57.04 34.57
C ARG A 54 11.73 56.47 35.53
N SER A 55 11.78 55.15 35.67
CA SER A 55 12.73 54.48 36.57
C SER A 55 14.18 54.78 36.16
N LEU A 56 14.51 54.73 34.87
CA LEU A 56 15.83 55.09 34.36
C LEU A 56 16.18 56.55 34.70
N ILE A 57 15.30 57.50 34.41
CA ILE A 57 15.51 58.93 34.67
C ILE A 57 15.79 59.19 36.16
N TRP A 58 14.93 58.67 37.05
CA TRP A 58 15.06 58.90 38.48
C TRP A 58 16.26 58.16 39.11
N ASN A 59 16.61 56.98 38.60
CA ASN A 59 17.82 56.27 39.03
C ASN A 59 19.08 57.02 38.61
N VAL A 60 19.13 57.54 37.38
CA VAL A 60 20.27 58.34 36.92
C VAL A 60 20.38 59.64 37.72
N ALA A 61 19.28 60.36 37.93
CA ALA A 61 19.27 61.60 38.72
C ALA A 61 19.73 61.38 40.17
N GLY A 62 19.21 60.35 40.85
CA GLY A 62 19.58 60.05 42.24
C GLY A 62 21.04 59.60 42.43
N VAL A 63 21.68 59.10 41.37
CA VAL A 63 23.11 58.76 41.36
C VAL A 63 23.96 59.99 41.00
N ASN A 64 23.45 60.90 40.16
CA ASN A 64 24.11 62.16 39.82
C ASN A 64 24.32 63.05 41.06
N ASP A 65 23.35 63.07 41.99
CA ASP A 65 23.47 63.75 43.29
C ASP A 65 24.58 63.19 44.19
N ARG A 66 25.05 61.96 43.92
CA ARG A 66 26.13 61.27 44.65
C ARG A 66 27.46 61.32 43.90
N SER A 67 27.51 61.94 42.72
CA SER A 67 28.68 62.04 41.82
C SER A 67 29.33 60.70 41.45
N ASP A 68 28.54 59.62 41.34
CA ASP A 68 29.02 58.27 41.01
C ASP A 68 28.88 58.00 39.50
N GLN A 69 29.88 58.47 38.74
CA GLN A 69 29.91 58.38 37.28
C GLN A 69 29.99 56.94 36.74
N GLU A 70 30.57 56.01 37.51
CA GLU A 70 30.67 54.60 37.11
C GLU A 70 29.28 53.95 37.09
N ARG A 71 28.49 54.20 38.14
CA ARG A 71 27.12 53.71 38.23
C ARG A 71 26.17 54.36 37.22
N ILE A 72 26.35 55.64 36.90
CA ILE A 72 25.62 56.28 35.80
C ILE A 72 25.97 55.62 34.47
N THR A 73 27.24 55.35 34.23
CA THR A 73 27.69 54.67 33.01
C THR A 73 27.05 53.29 32.90
N GLN A 74 27.00 52.53 33.98
CA GLN A 74 26.35 51.23 34.03
C GLN A 74 24.85 51.30 33.70
N LEU A 75 24.10 52.21 34.35
CA LEU A 75 22.66 52.38 34.07
C LEU A 75 22.39 52.75 32.61
N MET A 76 23.22 53.62 32.02
CA MET A 76 23.09 54.02 30.62
C MET A 76 23.54 52.92 29.65
N ASP A 77 24.44 52.03 30.07
CA ASP A 77 24.88 50.86 29.29
C ASP A 77 23.84 49.74 29.32
N ASP A 78 23.22 49.49 30.48
CA ASP A 78 22.10 48.55 30.62
C ASP A 78 20.91 49.01 29.76
N ALA A 79 20.56 50.29 29.82
CA ALA A 79 19.52 50.88 28.95
C ALA A 79 19.89 50.78 27.47
N ARG A 80 21.18 50.93 27.10
CA ARG A 80 21.63 50.75 25.72
C ARG A 80 21.46 49.30 25.28
N LYS A 81 21.85 48.33 26.09
CA LYS A 81 21.70 46.89 25.77
C LYS A 81 20.25 46.51 25.56
N GLU A 82 19.34 47.04 26.38
CA GLU A 82 17.90 46.85 26.18
C GLU A 82 17.38 47.41 24.85
N VAL A 83 18.03 48.43 24.28
CA VAL A 83 17.69 48.97 22.94
C VAL A 83 18.36 48.16 21.82
N GLU A 84 19.54 47.59 22.07
CA GLU A 84 20.31 46.88 21.07
C GLU A 84 19.66 45.57 20.60
N ILE A 85 18.76 44.99 21.39
CA ILE A 85 17.98 43.80 21.01
C ILE A 85 17.00 44.07 19.87
N TYR A 86 16.64 45.33 19.60
CA TYR A 86 15.62 45.65 18.61
C TYR A 86 16.18 45.55 17.18
N PRO A 87 15.44 44.89 16.25
CA PRO A 87 15.91 44.66 14.89
C PRO A 87 16.01 45.94 14.05
N ASP A 88 15.22 46.98 14.32
CA ASP A 88 15.29 48.28 13.65
C ASP A 88 15.40 49.41 14.67
N ARG A 89 16.49 50.18 14.63
CA ARG A 89 16.69 51.33 15.53
C ARG A 89 15.88 52.57 15.14
N ASN A 90 15.26 52.56 13.96
CA ASN A 90 14.50 53.73 13.48
C ASN A 90 13.02 53.69 13.89
N VAL A 91 12.52 52.52 14.32
CA VAL A 91 11.12 52.33 14.70
C VAL A 91 11.08 51.57 16.02
N GLY A 92 10.50 52.20 17.04
CA GLY A 92 10.40 51.65 18.40
C GLY A 92 8.98 51.30 18.82
N MET A 93 8.82 50.75 20.02
CA MET A 93 7.50 50.35 20.55
C MET A 93 6.53 51.53 20.68
N SER A 94 7.02 52.76 20.91
CA SER A 94 6.14 53.95 20.92
C SER A 94 5.46 54.17 19.57
N ALA A 95 6.20 53.99 18.46
CA ALA A 95 5.65 54.10 17.11
C ALA A 95 4.66 52.96 16.83
N LEU A 96 4.96 51.75 17.31
CA LEU A 96 4.07 50.59 17.18
C LEU A 96 2.72 50.80 17.87
N HIS A 97 2.76 51.23 19.14
CA HIS A 97 1.55 51.54 19.92
C HIS A 97 0.77 52.70 19.27
N GLY A 98 1.45 53.75 18.84
CA GLY A 98 0.80 54.88 18.18
C GLY A 98 0.28 54.57 16.78
N TYR A 99 0.77 53.51 16.15
CA TYR A 99 0.22 52.97 14.90
C TYR A 99 -1.09 52.19 15.13
N GLY A 100 -1.36 51.74 16.36
CA GLY A 100 -2.58 51.02 16.75
C GLY A 100 -2.36 49.56 17.14
N TYR A 101 -1.11 49.09 17.18
CA TYR A 101 -0.76 47.72 17.53
C TYR A 101 -0.22 47.65 18.96
N PHE A 102 -0.96 47.01 19.87
CA PHE A 102 -0.65 47.01 21.32
C PHE A 102 -0.25 45.64 21.88
N ALA A 103 -0.21 44.60 21.05
CA ALA A 103 0.25 43.29 21.48
C ALA A 103 1.77 43.29 21.66
N ASP A 104 2.24 42.64 22.73
CA ASP A 104 3.67 42.51 23.06
C ASP A 104 4.28 41.25 22.43
N ASP A 105 3.95 40.98 21.17
CA ASP A 105 4.41 39.82 20.40
C ASP A 105 5.28 40.20 19.20
N MET A 106 5.46 41.50 18.92
CA MET A 106 6.13 42.01 17.72
C MET A 106 7.23 43.02 18.04
N TYR A 107 8.37 42.90 17.36
CA TYR A 107 9.31 44.01 17.22
C TYR A 107 9.01 44.80 15.94
N PRO A 108 8.87 46.14 16.02
CA PRO A 108 8.50 46.95 14.88
C PRO A 108 9.67 47.18 13.92
N LEU A 109 9.35 47.31 12.63
CA LEU A 109 10.27 47.48 11.53
C LEU A 109 9.79 48.57 10.56
N GLY A 110 10.73 49.38 10.08
CA GLY A 110 10.53 50.23 8.91
C GLY A 110 10.66 49.45 7.60
N LYS A 111 10.09 49.98 6.51
CA LYS A 111 10.07 49.34 5.18
C LYS A 111 11.45 48.89 4.68
N GLU A 112 12.49 49.70 4.87
CA GLU A 112 13.84 49.35 4.42
C GLU A 112 14.41 48.16 5.19
N LYS A 113 14.21 48.13 6.52
CA LYS A 113 14.66 47.01 7.35
C LYS A 113 13.84 45.75 7.12
N ALA A 114 12.52 45.89 6.93
CA ALA A 114 11.63 44.83 6.51
C ALA A 114 12.12 44.15 5.22
N LEU A 115 12.48 44.93 4.18
CA LEU A 115 13.03 44.38 2.93
C LEU A 115 14.41 43.72 3.12
N ASP A 116 15.28 44.25 3.99
CA ASP A 116 16.58 43.65 4.30
C ASP A 116 16.42 42.30 5.01
N LEU A 117 15.57 42.22 6.03
CA LEU A 117 15.31 40.98 6.78
C LEU A 117 14.58 39.95 5.91
N HIS A 118 13.62 40.38 5.10
CA HIS A 118 12.92 39.53 4.12
C HIS A 118 13.90 38.89 3.12
N ARG A 119 14.86 39.66 2.57
CA ARG A 119 15.90 39.13 1.69
C ARG A 119 16.79 38.08 2.35
N ARG A 120 16.91 38.14 3.69
CA ARG A 120 17.66 37.17 4.51
C ARG A 120 16.78 36.00 4.96
N GLY A 121 15.55 35.88 4.45
CA GLY A 121 14.64 34.78 4.72
C GLY A 121 13.84 34.90 6.01
N LEU A 122 13.87 36.02 6.73
CA LEU A 122 13.12 36.18 7.97
C LEU A 122 11.64 36.49 7.73
N LYS A 123 10.78 36.00 8.63
CA LYS A 123 9.34 36.27 8.60
C LYS A 123 9.06 37.71 9.01
N VAL A 124 8.44 38.46 8.09
CA VAL A 124 8.07 39.87 8.19
C VAL A 124 6.58 40.02 7.93
N TYR A 125 5.89 40.72 8.81
CA TYR A 125 4.44 40.90 8.77
C TYR A 125 4.09 42.35 8.46
N CYS A 126 3.10 42.58 7.60
CA CYS A 126 2.51 43.91 7.42
C CYS A 126 1.55 44.18 8.59
N LEU A 127 1.82 45.22 9.36
CA LEU A 127 0.97 45.60 10.49
C LEU A 127 -0.13 46.54 10.02
N GLN A 128 -1.30 46.45 10.64
CA GLN A 128 -2.46 47.30 10.36
C GLN A 128 -2.77 48.22 11.55
N THR A 129 -3.47 49.31 11.27
CA THR A 129 -3.81 50.32 12.29
C THR A 129 -4.92 49.90 13.25
N ASP A 130 -5.62 48.80 12.97
CA ASP A 130 -6.61 48.19 13.85
C ASP A 130 -5.99 47.22 14.87
N GLY A 131 -4.67 47.11 14.88
CA GLY A 131 -3.93 46.19 15.76
C GLY A 131 -3.87 44.75 15.23
N SER A 132 -4.30 44.50 14.00
CA SER A 132 -4.09 43.23 13.32
C SER A 132 -2.78 43.18 12.53
N LYS A 133 -2.35 41.97 12.16
CA LYS A 133 -1.21 41.72 11.27
C LYS A 133 -1.67 40.89 10.08
N SER A 134 -1.01 41.05 8.93
CA SER A 134 -1.18 40.15 7.79
C SER A 134 -0.61 38.75 8.09
N GLU A 135 -0.77 37.83 7.15
CA GLU A 135 0.15 36.69 7.02
C GLU A 135 1.58 37.16 6.72
N TYR A 136 2.55 36.23 6.70
CA TYR A 136 3.92 36.54 6.27
C TYR A 136 3.93 37.19 4.88
N ALA A 137 4.54 38.37 4.79
CA ALA A 137 4.47 39.26 3.64
C ALA A 137 5.46 38.85 2.55
N SER A 138 5.00 38.85 1.29
CA SER A 138 5.90 38.77 0.14
C SER A 138 6.64 40.09 -0.07
N ARG A 139 7.69 40.07 -0.90
CA ARG A 139 8.41 41.27 -1.29
C ARG A 139 7.50 42.35 -1.88
N GLU A 140 6.54 41.96 -2.74
CA GLU A 140 5.58 42.87 -3.36
C GLU A 140 4.65 43.47 -2.30
N MET A 141 4.16 42.65 -1.36
CA MET A 141 3.34 43.12 -0.24
C MET A 141 4.09 44.15 0.61
N ILE A 142 5.38 43.93 0.88
CA ILE A 142 6.22 44.88 1.64
C ILE A 142 6.44 46.18 0.84
N GLN A 143 6.59 46.07 -0.48
CA GLN A 143 6.73 47.23 -1.34
C GLN A 143 5.46 48.08 -1.40
N ASP A 144 4.30 47.44 -1.53
CA ASP A 144 2.99 48.07 -1.70
C ASP A 144 2.39 48.57 -0.39
N HIS A 145 2.69 47.94 0.76
CA HIS A 145 2.17 48.35 2.06
C HIS A 145 2.84 49.66 2.54
N GLU A 146 2.05 50.67 2.90
CA GLU A 146 2.57 51.97 3.38
C GLU A 146 2.72 52.06 4.91
N GLY A 147 2.36 51.00 5.64
CA GLY A 147 2.36 50.96 7.10
C GLY A 147 3.66 50.52 7.77
N LEU A 148 3.55 50.17 9.06
CA LEU A 148 4.63 49.52 9.80
C LEU A 148 4.68 48.03 9.49
N PHE A 149 5.86 47.46 9.73
CA PHE A 149 6.11 46.02 9.63
C PHE A 149 6.54 45.49 10.98
N GLY A 150 6.52 44.18 11.16
CA GLY A 150 7.01 43.55 12.38
C GLY A 150 7.65 42.19 12.13
N VAL A 151 8.52 41.79 13.05
CA VAL A 151 9.00 40.41 13.21
C VAL A 151 8.56 39.91 14.57
N GLU A 152 8.21 38.63 14.67
CA GLU A 152 7.77 38.08 15.94
C GLU A 152 8.89 38.09 16.97
N ARG A 153 8.56 38.61 18.15
CA ARG A 153 9.50 38.81 19.26
C ARG A 153 10.17 37.50 19.69
N ARG A 154 9.38 36.43 19.79
CA ARG A 154 9.88 35.09 20.18
C ARG A 154 10.87 34.52 19.19
N GLU A 155 10.59 34.65 17.89
CA GLU A 155 11.49 34.14 16.83
C GLU A 155 12.80 34.93 16.81
N TRP A 156 12.71 36.25 16.95
CA TRP A 156 13.89 37.12 16.99
C TRP A 156 14.78 36.84 18.21
N ASP A 157 14.20 36.80 19.41
CA ASP A 157 14.94 36.57 20.65
C ASP A 157 15.59 35.17 20.67
N ALA A 158 14.94 34.16 20.08
CA ALA A 158 15.50 32.81 19.95
C ALA A 158 16.74 32.75 19.03
N LEU A 159 16.74 33.54 17.95
CA LEU A 159 17.87 33.61 17.03
C LEU A 159 19.12 34.23 17.67
N GLU A 160 18.97 35.16 18.62
CA GLU A 160 20.11 35.73 19.36
C GLU A 160 20.60 34.81 20.48
N ALA A 161 19.70 34.05 21.12
CA ALA A 161 20.05 33.18 22.25
C ALA A 161 20.91 31.95 21.87
N ASP A 162 20.81 31.50 20.61
CA ASP A 162 21.48 30.30 20.08
C ASP A 162 22.86 30.58 19.43
N GLU A 163 23.45 31.79 19.55
CA GLU A 163 24.85 32.03 19.15
C GLU A 163 25.84 31.31 20.10
N PRO A 164 26.51 30.21 19.70
CA PRO A 164 27.44 29.51 20.57
C PRO A 164 28.83 30.17 20.54
N ASP A 165 29.52 30.20 21.68
CA ASP A 165 30.93 30.57 21.77
C ASP A 165 31.78 29.52 21.03
N TYR A 166 32.64 29.96 20.11
CA TYR A 166 33.24 29.10 19.08
C TYR A 166 34.27 28.09 19.63
N THR A 167 34.20 26.85 19.14
CA THR A 167 35.39 26.02 18.89
C THR A 167 35.44 25.62 17.41
N GLU A 168 36.57 25.87 16.74
CA GLU A 168 36.81 25.66 15.30
C GLU A 168 36.59 24.21 14.80
N GLU A 169 36.38 23.23 15.69
CA GLU A 169 36.28 21.81 15.33
C GLU A 169 34.97 21.45 14.60
N PHE A 170 33.87 22.18 14.78
CA PHE A 170 32.55 21.83 14.20
C PHE A 170 32.32 22.26 12.74
N ASN A 171 33.16 23.14 12.18
CA ASN A 171 33.03 23.56 10.77
C ASN A 171 33.59 22.54 9.77
N SER A 172 34.31 21.52 10.23
CA SER A 172 35.04 20.57 9.38
C SER A 172 34.21 19.39 8.83
N LEU A 173 32.93 19.28 9.23
CA LEU A 173 32.02 18.19 8.85
C LEU A 173 30.78 18.65 8.06
N ARG A 174 30.67 19.93 7.69
CA ARG A 174 29.51 20.42 6.95
C ARG A 174 29.67 20.20 5.44
N ASP A 175 28.60 19.71 4.83
CA ASP A 175 28.53 19.58 3.38
C ASP A 175 28.66 20.96 2.71
N PRO A 176 29.40 21.06 1.59
CA PRO A 176 29.50 22.30 0.83
C PRO A 176 28.11 22.74 0.37
N MET A 177 27.72 23.95 0.74
CA MET A 177 26.45 24.56 0.33
C MET A 177 26.64 25.34 -0.97
N ILE A 178 25.64 25.27 -1.86
CA ILE A 178 25.58 26.03 -3.10
C ILE A 178 24.34 26.92 -3.12
N ILE A 179 24.39 27.99 -3.91
CA ILE A 179 23.27 28.93 -4.08
C ILE A 179 22.41 28.50 -5.27
N VAL A 180 21.10 28.50 -5.08
CA VAL A 180 20.08 28.28 -6.12
C VAL A 180 19.09 29.44 -6.15
N ASP A 181 18.49 29.67 -7.31
CA ASP A 181 17.38 30.62 -7.42
C ASP A 181 16.08 30.03 -6.83
N LYS A 182 15.08 30.91 -6.66
CA LYS A 182 13.77 30.54 -6.11
C LYS A 182 13.06 29.41 -6.88
N ASP A 183 13.15 29.40 -8.21
CA ASP A 183 12.42 28.42 -9.02
C ASP A 183 13.07 27.03 -8.89
N GLU A 184 14.41 26.97 -8.89
CA GLU A 184 15.15 25.75 -8.57
C GLU A 184 14.91 25.28 -7.13
N ALA A 185 14.89 26.21 -6.17
CA ALA A 185 14.61 25.92 -4.77
C ALA A 185 13.22 25.29 -4.59
N LEU A 186 12.18 25.86 -5.22
CA LEU A 186 10.83 25.29 -5.20
C LEU A 186 10.78 23.91 -5.85
N LYS A 187 11.41 23.75 -7.01
CA LYS A 187 11.48 22.45 -7.72
C LYS A 187 12.11 21.37 -6.84
N TYR A 188 13.23 21.67 -6.18
CA TYR A 188 13.92 20.70 -5.31
C TYR A 188 13.21 20.48 -3.99
N TYR A 189 12.61 21.53 -3.40
CA TYR A 189 11.74 21.40 -2.23
C TYR A 189 10.56 20.46 -2.53
N ASP A 190 9.90 20.65 -3.67
CA ASP A 190 8.80 19.79 -4.14
C ASP A 190 9.26 18.36 -4.42
N ALA A 191 10.56 18.12 -4.65
CA ALA A 191 11.16 16.78 -4.74
C ALA A 191 11.57 16.18 -3.37
N GLY A 192 11.24 16.87 -2.26
CA GLY A 192 11.56 16.43 -0.90
C GLY A 192 13.01 16.70 -0.48
N ALA A 193 13.64 17.74 -1.04
CA ALA A 193 14.96 18.23 -0.62
C ALA A 193 14.82 19.29 0.48
N THR A 194 15.74 19.29 1.43
CA THR A 194 15.83 20.35 2.44
C THR A 194 16.48 21.58 1.83
N ILE A 195 15.70 22.66 1.73
CA ILE A 195 16.17 23.97 1.26
C ILE A 195 16.49 24.83 2.47
N TYR A 196 17.60 25.56 2.42
CA TYR A 196 18.04 26.44 3.49
C TYR A 196 17.98 27.90 3.07
N LEU A 197 17.62 28.75 4.02
CA LEU A 197 17.63 30.21 3.88
C LEU A 197 19.06 30.72 3.85
N ILE A 198 19.32 31.79 3.09
CA ILE A 198 20.60 32.50 3.10
C ILE A 198 20.56 33.54 4.21
N THR A 199 21.04 33.15 5.39
CA THR A 199 20.99 33.98 6.59
C THR A 199 22.41 34.36 7.03
N PRO A 200 22.58 35.45 7.81
CA PRO A 200 23.87 35.80 8.39
C PRO A 200 24.24 34.90 9.57
N PHE A 201 23.36 33.98 9.99
CA PHE A 201 23.58 33.12 11.13
C PHE A 201 24.58 32.02 10.80
N SER A 202 25.33 31.59 11.83
CA SER A 202 26.35 30.56 11.68
C SER A 202 25.77 29.17 11.41
N GLN A 203 24.48 28.93 11.68
CA GLN A 203 23.78 27.68 11.37
C GLN A 203 22.81 27.84 10.19
N PRO A 204 22.75 26.88 9.25
CA PRO A 204 21.77 26.89 8.17
C PRO A 204 20.36 26.75 8.76
N ILE A 205 19.47 27.65 8.37
CA ILE A 205 18.05 27.59 8.76
C ILE A 205 17.29 26.95 7.61
N ALA A 206 16.69 25.78 7.85
CA ALA A 206 15.89 25.09 6.85
C ALA A 206 14.54 25.81 6.67
N ALA A 207 14.07 25.91 5.42
CA ALA A 207 12.71 26.29 5.14
C ALA A 207 11.77 25.17 5.61
N ILE A 208 10.79 25.51 6.42
CA ILE A 208 9.85 24.57 7.04
C ILE A 208 8.55 24.49 6.23
N GLU A 209 8.21 25.56 5.54
CA GLU A 209 7.02 25.66 4.72
C GLU A 209 7.36 26.08 3.29
N ARG A 210 6.63 25.54 2.31
CA ARG A 210 6.79 25.91 0.90
C ARG A 210 6.60 27.41 0.66
N THR A 211 5.68 28.03 1.40
CA THR A 211 5.36 29.46 1.37
C THR A 211 6.54 30.34 1.76
N GLU A 212 7.46 29.86 2.62
CA GLU A 212 8.69 30.56 2.98
C GLU A 212 9.61 30.71 1.77
N ILE A 213 9.59 29.74 0.85
CA ILE A 213 10.35 29.80 -0.40
C ILE A 213 9.61 30.67 -1.42
N GLU A 214 8.30 30.47 -1.60
CA GLU A 214 7.50 31.22 -2.58
C GLU A 214 7.52 32.74 -2.35
N ARG A 215 7.32 33.12 -1.08
CA ARG A 215 7.20 34.51 -0.64
C ARG A 215 8.52 35.09 -0.14
N GLY A 216 9.53 34.26 0.16
CA GLY A 216 10.80 34.68 0.74
C GLY A 216 11.81 35.24 -0.26
N SER A 217 13.08 34.90 -0.08
CA SER A 217 14.19 35.46 -0.86
C SER A 217 14.16 35.04 -2.33
N ASP A 218 14.90 35.76 -3.18
CA ASP A 218 15.12 35.37 -4.58
C ASP A 218 16.11 34.19 -4.70
N TYR A 219 16.88 33.92 -3.64
CA TYR A 219 17.95 32.92 -3.59
C TYR A 219 17.93 32.12 -2.29
N PHE A 220 18.26 30.84 -2.42
CA PHE A 220 18.34 29.88 -1.32
C PHE A 220 19.63 29.08 -1.43
N GLN A 221 19.91 28.24 -0.44
CA GLN A 221 21.04 27.34 -0.46
C GLN A 221 20.66 25.90 -0.17
N LEU A 222 21.41 24.96 -0.72
CA LEU A 222 21.28 23.53 -0.43
C LEU A 222 22.64 22.83 -0.58
N PRO A 223 22.82 21.61 -0.04
CA PRO A 223 24.06 20.86 -0.20
C PRO A 223 24.38 20.54 -1.67
N GLU A 224 25.65 20.65 -2.07
CA GLU A 224 26.11 20.33 -3.43
C GLU A 224 25.80 18.87 -3.80
N ALA A 225 25.96 17.95 -2.85
CA ALA A 225 25.63 16.53 -3.03
C ALA A 225 24.14 16.33 -3.32
N GLU A 226 23.27 17.08 -2.64
CA GLU A 226 21.82 17.04 -2.82
C GLU A 226 21.42 17.53 -4.21
N GLN A 227 22.00 18.64 -4.69
CA GLN A 227 21.75 19.14 -6.05
C GLN A 227 22.25 18.15 -7.10
N THR A 228 23.43 17.56 -6.90
CA THR A 228 24.00 16.57 -7.82
C THR A 228 23.08 15.36 -7.96
N LEU A 229 22.65 14.79 -6.83
CA LEU A 229 21.68 13.69 -6.79
C LEU A 229 20.40 14.01 -7.57
N LEU A 230 19.80 15.17 -7.32
CA LEU A 230 18.54 15.57 -7.97
C LEU A 230 18.71 15.79 -9.48
N LYS A 231 19.84 16.33 -9.93
CA LYS A 231 20.15 16.47 -11.36
C LYS A 231 20.34 15.12 -12.04
N ASP A 232 20.99 14.17 -11.38
CA ASP A 232 21.17 12.81 -11.90
C ASP A 232 19.81 12.09 -12.02
N LEU A 233 18.97 12.19 -11.00
CA LEU A 233 17.60 11.67 -11.03
C LEU A 233 16.74 12.33 -12.11
N GLU A 234 16.85 13.64 -12.34
CA GLU A 234 16.17 14.30 -13.46
C GLU A 234 16.60 13.76 -14.83
N ALA A 235 17.89 13.45 -14.99
CA ALA A 235 18.42 12.85 -16.21
C ALA A 235 17.92 11.41 -16.37
N GLU A 236 17.79 10.67 -15.28
CA GLU A 236 17.30 9.30 -15.27
C GLU A 236 15.79 9.20 -15.49
N MET A 237 15.00 10.09 -14.90
CA MET A 237 13.56 10.21 -15.13
C MET A 237 13.22 10.32 -16.62
N LYS A 238 14.06 10.97 -17.42
CA LYS A 238 13.87 11.08 -18.89
C LYS A 238 13.91 9.71 -19.60
N LYS A 239 14.49 8.68 -18.98
CA LYS A 239 14.51 7.31 -19.49
C LYS A 239 13.22 6.54 -19.18
N TYR A 240 12.41 7.04 -18.24
CA TYR A 240 11.20 6.38 -17.74
C TYR A 240 9.97 7.31 -17.90
N PRO A 241 9.32 7.33 -19.08
CA PRO A 241 8.20 8.22 -19.37
C PRO A 241 6.99 8.06 -18.44
N GLN A 242 6.89 6.94 -17.73
CA GLN A 242 5.84 6.65 -16.75
C GLN A 242 6.01 7.39 -15.42
N LEU A 243 7.20 7.92 -15.12
CA LEU A 243 7.47 8.70 -13.92
C LEU A 243 7.02 10.15 -14.14
N GLN A 244 6.12 10.63 -13.28
CA GLN A 244 5.44 11.90 -13.51
C GLN A 244 6.08 13.08 -12.77
N SER A 245 6.92 12.81 -11.76
CA SER A 245 7.55 13.86 -10.96
C SER A 245 8.94 13.46 -10.47
N LEU A 246 9.77 14.47 -10.18
CA LEU A 246 11.07 14.26 -9.56
C LEU A 246 10.94 13.70 -8.13
N LYS A 247 9.88 14.05 -7.40
CA LYS A 247 9.52 13.49 -6.09
C LYS A 247 9.36 11.97 -6.16
N GLU A 248 8.57 11.51 -7.14
CA GLU A 248 8.34 10.09 -7.37
C GLU A 248 9.60 9.38 -7.85
N THR A 249 10.34 10.00 -8.76
CA THR A 249 11.61 9.45 -9.27
C THR A 249 12.61 9.24 -8.13
N ARG A 250 12.73 10.22 -7.22
CA ARG A 250 13.61 10.12 -6.05
C ARG A 250 13.19 9.03 -5.08
N LEU A 251 11.89 8.77 -4.94
CA LEU A 251 11.38 7.66 -4.13
C LEU A 251 11.73 6.31 -4.75
N LEU A 252 11.47 6.14 -6.05
CA LEU A 252 11.50 4.83 -6.70
C LEU A 252 12.88 4.43 -7.22
N LEU A 253 13.68 5.39 -7.69
CA LEU A 253 15.00 5.18 -8.29
C LEU A 253 16.15 5.69 -7.41
N GLY A 254 15.86 6.47 -6.38
CA GLY A 254 16.89 6.99 -5.48
C GLY A 254 17.54 5.89 -4.66
N ASN A 255 18.83 6.06 -4.37
CA ASN A 255 19.59 5.16 -3.49
C ASN A 255 19.42 5.50 -2.00
N GLU A 256 18.60 6.51 -1.67
CA GLU A 256 18.30 6.89 -0.29
C GLU A 256 17.13 6.06 0.25
N LYS A 257 17.22 5.66 1.52
CA LYS A 257 16.08 5.03 2.21
C LYS A 257 14.94 6.03 2.34
N ARG A 258 13.80 5.75 1.70
CA ARG A 258 12.65 6.66 1.64
C ARG A 258 11.34 5.89 1.68
N TYR A 259 10.28 6.60 2.06
CA TYR A 259 8.91 6.12 1.93
C TYR A 259 8.07 7.15 1.18
N GLY A 260 7.00 6.68 0.55
CA GLY A 260 6.02 7.50 -0.13
C GLY A 260 4.60 7.07 0.23
N ILE A 261 3.69 8.02 0.24
CA ILE A 261 2.27 7.79 0.53
C ILE A 261 1.49 8.08 -0.74
N TYR A 262 0.77 7.06 -1.20
CA TYR A 262 -0.12 7.09 -2.34
C TYR A 262 -1.57 7.09 -1.86
N GLN A 263 -2.34 8.08 -2.28
CA GLN A 263 -3.78 8.20 -1.98
C GLN A 263 -4.57 8.14 -3.30
N PHE A 264 -5.82 7.69 -3.23
CA PHE A 264 -6.63 7.54 -4.44
C PHE A 264 -6.93 8.91 -5.08
N LYS A 265 -6.97 8.96 -6.41
CA LYS A 265 -7.32 10.17 -7.16
C LYS A 265 -8.83 10.37 -7.18
N GLU A 266 -9.27 11.61 -7.01
CA GLU A 266 -10.68 11.97 -7.17
C GLU A 266 -11.16 11.66 -8.61
N GLY A 267 -12.31 10.99 -8.74
CA GLY A 267 -12.89 10.50 -9.99
C GLY A 267 -12.24 9.24 -10.59
N SER A 268 -11.28 8.61 -9.90
CA SER A 268 -10.67 7.35 -10.34
C SER A 268 -11.50 6.12 -9.98
N PHE A 269 -11.12 4.94 -10.49
CA PHE A 269 -11.79 3.69 -10.10
C PHE A 269 -11.59 3.36 -8.61
N ALA A 270 -10.51 3.86 -7.99
CA ALA A 270 -10.22 3.64 -6.58
C ALA A 270 -11.27 4.22 -5.63
N GLU A 271 -12.03 5.24 -6.04
CA GLU A 271 -13.15 5.76 -5.24
C GLU A 271 -14.23 4.69 -4.95
N THR A 272 -14.39 3.72 -5.86
CA THR A 272 -15.42 2.67 -5.71
C THR A 272 -15.14 1.73 -4.53
N TYR A 273 -13.90 1.72 -4.05
CA TYR A 273 -13.46 0.91 -2.92
C TYR A 273 -12.69 1.74 -1.87
N ALA A 274 -12.82 3.07 -1.89
CA ALA A 274 -12.24 3.92 -0.87
C ALA A 274 -12.76 3.50 0.52
N PHE A 275 -11.86 3.44 1.50
CA PHE A 275 -12.16 2.99 2.88
C PHE A 275 -12.58 1.52 3.01
N MET A 276 -12.47 0.74 1.95
CA MET A 276 -12.76 -0.69 1.98
C MET A 276 -11.49 -1.48 2.29
N ASN A 277 -11.61 -2.42 3.23
CA ASN A 277 -10.51 -3.25 3.68
C ASN A 277 -10.03 -4.22 2.58
N MET A 278 -8.86 -4.84 2.79
CA MET A 278 -8.30 -5.77 1.80
C MET A 278 -9.24 -6.95 1.52
N ASN A 279 -10.03 -7.40 2.51
CA ASN A 279 -11.04 -8.43 2.32
C ASN A 279 -12.09 -8.02 1.27
N TYR A 280 -12.56 -6.77 1.28
CA TYR A 280 -13.49 -6.26 0.28
C TYR A 280 -12.84 -6.22 -1.12
N ILE A 281 -11.59 -5.76 -1.22
CA ILE A 281 -10.82 -5.74 -2.47
C ILE A 281 -10.73 -7.16 -3.06
N MET A 282 -10.38 -8.14 -2.22
CA MET A 282 -10.29 -9.54 -2.61
C MET A 282 -11.65 -10.14 -2.98
N ASP A 283 -12.69 -9.89 -2.17
CA ASP A 283 -14.06 -10.39 -2.39
C ASP A 283 -14.69 -9.88 -3.69
N HIS A 284 -14.32 -8.66 -4.11
CA HIS A 284 -14.83 -8.02 -5.32
C HIS A 284 -13.87 -8.15 -6.51
N ASN A 285 -12.76 -8.89 -6.36
CA ASN A 285 -11.72 -9.06 -7.39
C ASN A 285 -11.20 -7.73 -7.97
N ILE A 286 -11.03 -6.75 -7.11
CA ILE A 286 -10.53 -5.43 -7.47
C ILE A 286 -9.01 -5.52 -7.60
N ILE A 287 -8.47 -5.13 -8.76
CA ILE A 287 -7.02 -5.00 -8.97
C ILE A 287 -6.66 -3.56 -8.66
N ILE A 288 -5.81 -3.37 -7.65
CA ILE A 288 -5.29 -2.06 -7.27
C ILE A 288 -4.24 -1.65 -8.30
N ARG A 289 -4.44 -0.48 -8.92
CA ARG A 289 -3.60 0.04 -10.00
C ARG A 289 -2.97 1.35 -9.59
N LYS A 290 -1.67 1.52 -9.80
CA LYS A 290 -0.96 2.77 -9.51
C LYS A 290 -1.59 3.98 -10.19
N GLU A 291 -2.16 3.81 -11.39
CA GLU A 291 -2.76 4.91 -12.15
C GLU A 291 -3.94 5.57 -11.42
N ASP A 292 -4.66 4.81 -10.59
CA ASP A 292 -5.78 5.29 -9.79
C ASP A 292 -5.33 6.05 -8.53
N TYR A 293 -4.02 6.10 -8.26
CA TYR A 293 -3.43 6.73 -7.07
C TYR A 293 -2.47 7.87 -7.44
N GLU A 294 -2.33 8.83 -6.54
CA GLU A 294 -1.36 9.92 -6.59
C GLU A 294 -0.39 9.88 -5.41
N LEU A 295 0.89 10.14 -5.67
CA LEU A 295 1.91 10.30 -4.64
C LEU A 295 1.71 11.65 -3.93
N VAL A 296 1.09 11.64 -2.76
CA VAL A 296 0.81 12.85 -1.98
C VAL A 296 2.00 13.27 -1.12
N TYR A 297 2.86 12.32 -0.72
CA TYR A 297 4.00 12.60 0.16
C TYR A 297 5.18 11.67 -0.09
N SER A 298 6.41 12.17 0.13
CA SER A 298 7.64 11.36 0.13
C SER A 298 8.63 11.90 1.16
N GLY A 299 9.12 11.04 2.04
CA GLY A 299 10.03 11.38 3.14
C GLY A 299 11.23 10.44 3.24
N LYS A 300 12.26 10.85 3.99
CA LYS A 300 13.38 9.97 4.35
C LYS A 300 12.92 8.97 5.39
N MET A 301 13.40 7.73 5.28
CA MET A 301 13.11 6.67 6.25
C MET A 301 14.26 6.57 7.25
N PHE A 302 13.96 6.75 8.53
CA PHE A 302 14.92 6.62 9.62
C PHE A 302 14.98 5.18 10.14
N ILE A 303 16.04 4.84 10.88
CA ILE A 303 16.24 3.49 11.44
C ILE A 303 15.09 3.03 12.35
N ASN A 304 14.43 3.97 13.02
CA ASN A 304 13.32 3.68 13.93
C ASN A 304 11.95 3.77 13.24
N ASP A 305 11.89 4.08 11.94
CA ASP A 305 10.63 4.16 11.22
C ASP A 305 10.12 2.74 10.89
N SER A 306 8.94 2.41 11.39
CA SER A 306 8.10 1.27 10.99
C SER A 306 6.83 1.75 10.27
N LEU A 307 6.12 0.85 9.59
CA LEU A 307 4.83 1.19 8.97
C LEU A 307 3.82 1.74 9.99
N ASP A 308 3.79 1.19 11.21
CA ASP A 308 2.96 1.69 12.31
C ASP A 308 3.35 3.11 12.72
N SER A 309 4.66 3.37 12.88
CA SER A 309 5.14 4.72 13.22
C SER A 309 4.82 5.75 12.13
N LEU A 310 4.83 5.32 10.86
CA LEU A 310 4.41 6.18 9.75
C LEU A 310 2.90 6.43 9.85
N TYR A 311 2.08 5.40 10.06
CA TYR A 311 0.65 5.57 10.23
C TYR A 311 0.28 6.48 11.40
N GLU A 312 0.98 6.37 12.53
CA GLU A 312 0.83 7.27 13.68
C GLU A 312 1.22 8.71 13.31
N ARG A 313 2.39 8.91 12.70
CA ARG A 313 2.88 10.22 12.26
C ARG A 313 1.88 10.91 11.34
N PHE A 314 1.33 10.22 10.34
CA PHE A 314 0.39 10.84 9.39
C PHE A 314 -1.05 10.98 9.91
N ASN A 315 -1.33 10.54 11.14
CA ASN A 315 -2.63 10.71 11.78
C ASN A 315 -2.60 11.66 12.99
N ILE A 316 -1.55 11.59 13.82
CA ILE A 316 -1.36 12.35 15.05
C ILE A 316 -0.37 13.50 14.82
N ASP A 317 0.89 13.16 14.51
CA ASP A 317 2.01 14.10 14.42
C ASP A 317 2.34 14.48 12.97
N ARG A 318 1.32 15.01 12.28
CA ARG A 318 1.39 15.22 10.82
C ARG A 318 2.51 16.19 10.44
N PRO A 319 3.36 15.85 9.44
CA PRO A 319 4.33 16.79 8.91
C PRO A 319 3.65 18.05 8.37
N ASN A 320 4.27 19.22 8.58
CA ASN A 320 3.72 20.51 8.13
C ASN A 320 3.56 20.61 6.61
N ASP A 321 4.35 19.86 5.86
CA ASP A 321 4.35 19.79 4.40
C ASP A 321 3.45 18.69 3.83
N PHE A 322 2.72 17.94 4.68
CA PHE A 322 1.78 16.91 4.25
C PHE A 322 0.44 17.53 3.82
N THR A 323 0.09 17.41 2.54
CA THR A 323 -1.14 17.97 1.97
C THR A 323 -2.22 16.93 1.70
N GLY A 324 -1.95 15.65 1.94
CA GLY A 324 -2.91 14.56 1.79
C GLY A 324 -3.94 14.51 2.92
N HIS A 325 -4.93 13.63 2.78
CA HIS A 325 -5.85 13.35 3.89
C HIS A 325 -5.20 12.44 4.94
N SER A 326 -5.86 12.31 6.10
CA SER A 326 -5.46 11.36 7.15
C SER A 326 -5.21 9.98 6.55
N MET A 327 -4.10 9.33 6.94
CA MET A 327 -3.78 8.00 6.44
C MET A 327 -4.85 7.00 6.88
N SER A 328 -5.49 6.33 5.93
CA SER A 328 -6.69 5.53 6.17
C SER A 328 -6.74 4.26 5.30
N VAL A 329 -7.74 3.40 5.58
CA VAL A 329 -7.94 2.16 4.81
C VAL A 329 -8.11 2.49 3.33
N GLY A 330 -7.32 1.83 2.48
CA GLY A 330 -7.31 2.11 1.03
C GLY A 330 -6.06 2.84 0.54
N ASP A 331 -5.34 3.51 1.44
CA ASP A 331 -4.08 4.20 1.12
C ASP A 331 -2.93 3.21 0.93
N ILE A 332 -1.87 3.63 0.25
CA ILE A 332 -0.72 2.76 -0.05
C ILE A 332 0.58 3.44 0.39
N ILE A 333 1.39 2.71 1.16
CA ILE A 333 2.72 3.12 1.58
C ILE A 333 3.74 2.39 0.70
N VAL A 334 4.53 3.12 -0.05
CA VAL A 334 5.65 2.56 -0.81
C VAL A 334 6.94 2.82 -0.04
N VAL A 335 7.72 1.78 0.22
CA VAL A 335 9.00 1.86 0.94
C VAL A 335 10.12 1.44 0.00
N ASN A 336 11.10 2.32 -0.15
CA ASN A 336 12.39 2.02 -0.75
C ASN A 336 13.45 1.99 0.36
N ASP A 337 13.92 0.81 0.73
CA ASP A 337 14.94 0.66 1.78
C ASP A 337 16.39 0.75 1.26
N GLY A 338 16.55 1.11 -0.03
CA GLY A 338 17.80 1.20 -0.76
C GLY A 338 18.16 -0.07 -1.55
N GLU A 339 17.58 -1.22 -1.22
CA GLU A 339 17.83 -2.51 -1.89
C GLU A 339 16.53 -3.15 -2.41
N ARG A 340 15.44 -2.98 -1.67
CA ARG A 340 14.10 -3.48 -1.96
C ARG A 340 13.11 -2.33 -2.02
N LEU A 341 12.30 -2.37 -3.07
CA LEU A 341 11.11 -1.55 -3.22
C LEU A 341 9.88 -2.41 -2.87
N ALA A 342 9.13 -2.02 -1.85
CA ALA A 342 7.93 -2.72 -1.39
C ALA A 342 6.75 -1.75 -1.31
N SER A 343 5.54 -2.26 -1.53
CA SER A 343 4.30 -1.48 -1.49
C SER A 343 3.32 -2.11 -0.51
N TYR A 344 2.69 -1.31 0.35
CA TYR A 344 1.85 -1.79 1.44
C TYR A 344 0.51 -1.07 1.43
N PHE A 345 -0.57 -1.81 1.27
CA PHE A 345 -1.94 -1.35 1.44
C PHE A 345 -2.26 -1.17 2.92
N VAL A 346 -2.77 0.00 3.28
CA VAL A 346 -3.28 0.30 4.62
C VAL A 346 -4.63 -0.39 4.77
N ASP A 347 -4.66 -1.40 5.63
CA ASP A 347 -5.87 -2.17 5.93
C ASP A 347 -6.47 -1.75 7.28
N SER A 348 -7.67 -2.25 7.58
CA SER A 348 -8.45 -1.87 8.77
C SER A 348 -7.74 -2.04 10.12
N VAL A 349 -6.74 -2.91 10.22
CA VAL A 349 -6.02 -3.23 11.46
C VAL A 349 -4.52 -3.51 11.26
N SER A 350 -4.02 -3.45 10.02
CA SER A 350 -2.63 -3.80 9.68
C SER A 350 -2.25 -3.27 8.29
N PHE A 351 -1.05 -3.59 7.81
CA PHE A 351 -0.62 -3.34 6.45
C PHE A 351 -0.53 -4.64 5.65
N LYS A 352 -0.96 -4.63 4.40
CA LYS A 352 -0.89 -5.78 3.48
C LYS A 352 0.04 -5.45 2.33
N GLU A 353 1.10 -6.24 2.17
CA GLU A 353 2.00 -6.06 1.02
C GLU A 353 1.23 -6.30 -0.29
N LEU A 354 1.50 -5.45 -1.29
CA LEU A 354 0.92 -5.51 -2.63
C LEU A 354 1.98 -6.00 -3.61
N ASP A 355 1.64 -7.08 -4.30
CA ASP A 355 2.41 -7.54 -5.45
C ASP A 355 2.12 -6.63 -6.65
N HIS A 356 3.17 -6.22 -7.38
CA HIS A 356 3.05 -5.49 -8.65
C HIS A 356 2.37 -4.10 -8.60
N PHE A 357 2.35 -3.42 -7.45
CA PHE A 357 1.87 -2.02 -7.42
C PHE A 357 2.83 -1.06 -8.14
N ILE A 358 4.14 -1.30 -8.05
CA ILE A 358 5.18 -0.56 -8.78
C ILE A 358 5.93 -1.54 -9.70
N ASP A 359 5.51 -1.66 -10.95
CA ASP A 359 6.25 -2.40 -11.98
C ASP A 359 7.20 -1.46 -12.72
N MET A 360 8.49 -1.51 -12.38
CA MET A 360 9.56 -0.86 -13.14
C MET A 360 10.12 -1.84 -14.17
N GLU A 361 9.30 -2.28 -15.12
CA GLU A 361 9.81 -3.07 -16.24
C GLU A 361 10.71 -2.15 -17.11
N ILE A 362 12.02 -2.38 -17.04
CA ILE A 362 12.99 -1.64 -17.84
C ILE A 362 12.82 -2.11 -19.28
N VAL A 363 12.36 -1.23 -20.17
CA VAL A 363 12.50 -1.45 -21.62
C VAL A 363 13.98 -1.32 -21.97
N LEU A 364 14.75 -2.41 -21.81
CA LEU A 364 16.07 -2.55 -22.40
C LEU A 364 15.92 -3.25 -23.75
N PRO A 365 16.47 -2.69 -24.84
CA PRO A 365 16.46 -3.35 -26.15
C PRO A 365 17.24 -4.65 -26.07
N GLU A 366 16.65 -5.71 -26.64
CA GLU A 366 17.20 -7.07 -26.75
C GLU A 366 18.69 -7.07 -27.14
N LYS A 367 19.55 -7.29 -26.15
CA LYS A 367 20.86 -7.97 -26.22
C LYS A 367 21.57 -7.79 -24.87
N GLU A 368 22.17 -8.88 -24.39
CA GLU A 368 23.08 -8.95 -23.22
C GLU A 368 22.44 -9.23 -21.85
N GLN A 369 21.67 -10.31 -21.69
CA GLN A 369 21.45 -10.96 -20.38
C GLN A 369 21.46 -12.51 -20.43
N GLU A 370 22.02 -13.12 -21.47
CA GLU A 370 22.02 -14.59 -21.62
C GLU A 370 23.27 -15.31 -21.04
N GLU A 371 24.15 -14.62 -20.31
CA GLU A 371 25.50 -15.16 -20.03
C GLU A 371 26.00 -15.16 -18.57
N SER A 372 25.20 -14.85 -17.54
CA SER A 372 25.72 -14.74 -16.14
C SER A 372 25.08 -15.59 -15.04
N LEU A 373 24.17 -16.53 -15.32
CA LEU A 373 23.61 -17.43 -14.28
C LEU A 373 23.78 -18.94 -14.54
N LYS A 374 24.72 -19.32 -15.42
CA LYS A 374 25.23 -20.70 -15.46
C LYS A 374 26.57 -20.75 -14.74
N GLU A 375 26.56 -20.90 -13.43
CA GLU A 375 27.44 -21.85 -12.73
C GLU A 375 27.12 -21.89 -11.23
N GLU A 376 26.98 -23.13 -10.74
CA GLU A 376 27.01 -23.55 -9.33
C GLU A 376 25.68 -23.68 -8.55
N TYR A 377 24.86 -24.67 -8.93
CA TYR A 377 24.16 -25.52 -7.95
C TYR A 377 24.25 -26.98 -8.38
N LYS A 378 24.90 -27.82 -7.55
CA LYS A 378 24.95 -29.28 -7.69
C LYS A 378 23.89 -29.91 -6.78
N PRO A 379 23.02 -30.80 -7.29
CA PRO A 379 21.99 -31.47 -6.52
C PRO A 379 22.53 -32.73 -5.81
N LEU A 380 21.74 -33.24 -4.86
CA LEU A 380 21.86 -34.51 -4.11
C LEU A 380 22.84 -34.55 -2.93
N THR A 381 22.30 -34.28 -1.73
CA THR A 381 22.35 -35.21 -0.57
C THR A 381 21.51 -34.65 0.58
N LYS A 382 20.17 -34.72 0.44
CA LYS A 382 19.21 -34.75 1.56
C LYS A 382 17.74 -35.01 1.14
N VAL A 383 17.53 -35.74 0.04
CA VAL A 383 16.18 -36.12 -0.42
C VAL A 383 15.74 -37.49 0.14
N GLU A 384 16.64 -38.27 0.74
CA GLU A 384 16.31 -39.61 1.29
C GLU A 384 15.87 -39.61 2.77
N GLU A 385 15.73 -38.46 3.44
CA GLU A 385 15.22 -38.39 4.84
C GLU A 385 13.82 -37.74 4.96
N LEU A 386 13.21 -37.30 3.85
CA LEU A 386 11.83 -36.76 3.85
C LEU A 386 10.78 -37.69 3.21
N GLU A 387 11.18 -38.90 2.77
CA GLU A 387 10.25 -39.91 2.24
C GLU A 387 9.60 -40.80 3.33
N GLU A 388 9.93 -40.63 4.62
CA GLU A 388 9.43 -41.49 5.71
C GLU A 388 8.39 -40.87 6.67
N GLN A 389 7.72 -39.76 6.31
CA GLN A 389 6.60 -39.25 7.11
C GLN A 389 5.28 -39.04 6.37
N ASN A 390 5.15 -39.51 5.12
CA ASN A 390 3.91 -39.41 4.35
C ASN A 390 3.06 -40.70 4.41
N TYR A 391 2.94 -41.30 5.58
CA TYR A 391 2.10 -42.48 5.84
C TYR A 391 0.94 -42.15 6.79
N ASN A 392 0.05 -41.24 6.40
CA ASN A 392 -1.28 -41.09 7.02
C ASN A 392 -2.41 -40.85 5.98
N MET A 393 -2.20 -41.22 4.72
CA MET A 393 -3.28 -41.30 3.71
C MET A 393 -3.69 -42.75 3.47
N VAL A 394 -4.13 -43.45 4.52
CA VAL A 394 -4.82 -44.73 4.41
C VAL A 394 -5.93 -44.79 5.45
N ASP A 395 -7.00 -44.06 5.20
CA ASP A 395 -8.40 -44.48 5.36
C ASP A 395 -9.32 -43.31 4.98
N ASN A 396 -10.13 -43.52 3.94
CA ASN A 396 -11.03 -42.57 3.26
C ASN A 396 -12.20 -42.03 4.13
N VAL A 397 -11.95 -41.65 5.38
CA VAL A 397 -12.90 -40.93 6.23
C VAL A 397 -12.11 -40.02 7.19
N LEU A 398 -11.93 -38.74 6.85
CA LEU A 398 -11.53 -37.72 7.82
C LEU A 398 -12.71 -37.43 8.76
N ASN A 399 -12.92 -38.32 9.73
CA ASN A 399 -13.88 -38.13 10.81
C ASN A 399 -13.26 -37.18 11.85
N ASN A 400 -13.78 -35.95 11.91
CA ASN A 400 -13.37 -34.81 12.75
C ASN A 400 -13.47 -35.01 14.28
N GLY A 401 -13.44 -36.25 14.81
CA GLY A 401 -13.54 -36.53 16.24
C GLY A 401 -12.35 -37.26 16.88
N PHE A 402 -11.60 -38.06 16.11
CA PHE A 402 -10.56 -38.95 16.68
C PHE A 402 -9.16 -38.32 16.68
N GLY A 403 -8.83 -37.50 15.67
CA GLY A 403 -7.51 -36.85 15.54
C GLY A 403 -7.27 -35.69 16.51
N GLU A 404 -8.28 -34.84 16.75
CA GLU A 404 -8.15 -33.70 17.68
C GLU A 404 -7.81 -34.16 19.11
N LYS A 405 -8.37 -35.29 19.56
CA LYS A 405 -8.13 -35.78 20.91
C LYS A 405 -6.68 -36.25 21.11
N ASN A 406 -6.11 -36.92 20.11
CA ASN A 406 -4.71 -37.35 20.16
C ASN A 406 -3.77 -36.14 20.08
N ARG A 407 -4.07 -35.18 19.20
CA ARG A 407 -3.32 -33.92 19.08
C ARG A 407 -3.27 -33.13 20.39
N ARG A 408 -4.41 -33.00 21.09
CA ARG A 408 -4.47 -32.33 22.40
C ARG A 408 -3.57 -32.99 23.45
N GLU A 409 -3.58 -34.31 23.47
CA GLU A 409 -2.74 -35.09 24.39
C GLU A 409 -1.25 -34.96 24.07
N GLU A 410 -0.90 -34.93 22.77
CA GLU A 410 0.48 -34.69 22.31
C GLU A 410 0.98 -33.30 22.66
N ILE A 411 0.16 -32.25 22.45
CA ILE A 411 0.49 -30.87 22.84
C ILE A 411 0.74 -30.80 24.34
N ARG A 412 -0.17 -31.34 25.16
CA ARG A 412 -0.04 -31.34 26.62
C ARG A 412 1.24 -32.05 27.08
N LYS A 413 1.51 -33.24 26.53
CA LYS A 413 2.70 -34.00 26.89
C LYS A 413 4.00 -33.26 26.50
N THR A 414 4.03 -32.65 25.32
CA THR A 414 5.18 -31.86 24.85
C THR A 414 5.43 -30.64 25.73
N ALA A 415 4.35 -29.97 26.14
CA ALA A 415 4.39 -28.84 27.07
C ALA A 415 4.90 -29.24 28.46
N GLU A 416 4.40 -30.35 29.03
CA GLU A 416 4.85 -30.90 30.31
C GLU A 416 6.35 -31.27 30.28
N GLU A 417 6.81 -31.91 29.21
CA GLU A 417 8.23 -32.27 29.01
C GLU A 417 9.11 -31.02 28.90
N TYR A 418 8.64 -29.99 28.18
CA TYR A 418 9.35 -28.71 28.05
C TYR A 418 9.47 -27.99 29.40
N GLN A 419 8.36 -27.87 30.14
CA GLN A 419 8.33 -27.26 31.47
C GLN A 419 9.28 -27.95 32.45
N GLN A 420 9.32 -29.29 32.45
CA GLN A 420 10.24 -30.05 33.31
C GLN A 420 11.72 -29.83 32.95
N LYS A 421 12.02 -29.57 31.68
CA LYS A 421 13.38 -29.40 31.17
C LYS A 421 13.93 -27.99 31.39
N THR A 422 13.12 -26.96 31.17
CA THR A 422 13.56 -25.55 31.18
C THR A 422 13.16 -24.79 32.45
N GLY A 423 12.11 -25.26 33.16
CA GLY A 423 11.50 -24.52 34.24
C GLY A 423 10.60 -23.36 33.76
N ALA A 424 10.31 -23.29 32.46
CA ALA A 424 9.45 -22.25 31.89
C ALA A 424 8.00 -22.36 32.39
N THR A 425 7.31 -21.22 32.50
CA THR A 425 5.92 -21.15 32.96
C THR A 425 5.12 -20.14 32.14
N ILE A 426 3.79 -20.30 32.10
CA ILE A 426 2.87 -19.30 31.53
C ILE A 426 2.00 -18.72 32.64
N THR A 427 1.82 -17.40 32.60
CA THR A 427 0.77 -16.71 33.33
C THR A 427 -0.21 -16.08 32.36
N PHE A 428 -1.44 -15.85 32.81
CA PHE A 428 -2.49 -15.20 32.02
C PHE A 428 -2.82 -13.84 32.59
N PHE A 429 -3.40 -12.98 31.74
CA PHE A 429 -3.98 -11.72 32.17
C PHE A 429 -5.40 -11.55 31.61
N ALA A 430 -6.21 -10.75 32.30
CA ALA A 430 -7.52 -10.29 31.84
C ALA A 430 -7.69 -8.80 32.15
N ALA A 431 -8.12 -8.01 31.17
CA ALA A 431 -8.17 -6.57 31.25
C ALA A 431 -9.49 -6.01 30.73
N VAL A 432 -10.00 -4.97 31.41
CA VAL A 432 -11.12 -4.15 30.93
C VAL A 432 -10.70 -3.36 29.68
N CYS A 433 -9.48 -2.82 29.70
CA CYS A 433 -8.83 -2.16 28.58
C CYS A 433 -7.39 -2.64 28.50
N GLU A 434 -7.06 -3.38 27.45
CA GLU A 434 -5.70 -3.90 27.23
C GLU A 434 -4.74 -2.80 26.75
N GLU A 435 -5.21 -1.91 25.88
CA GLU A 435 -4.42 -0.81 25.31
C GLU A 435 -4.04 0.24 26.37
N PHE A 436 -4.94 0.49 27.33
CA PHE A 436 -4.72 1.43 28.42
C PHE A 436 -5.02 0.74 29.76
N PRO A 437 -4.04 0.08 30.41
CA PRO A 437 -4.25 -0.57 31.71
C PRO A 437 -4.74 0.37 32.82
N SER A 438 -4.55 1.69 32.64
CA SER A 438 -5.08 2.73 33.54
C SER A 438 -6.60 2.99 33.37
N MET A 439 -7.20 2.50 32.29
CA MET A 439 -8.58 2.72 31.88
C MET A 439 -9.52 1.59 32.33
N GLY A 440 -9.24 0.96 33.47
CA GLY A 440 -10.07 -0.07 34.07
C GLY A 440 -9.27 -1.02 34.94
N ASP A 441 -9.89 -2.13 35.34
CA ASP A 441 -9.19 -3.17 36.06
C ASP A 441 -8.31 -3.98 35.09
N TYR A 442 -7.06 -4.20 35.49
CA TYR A 442 -6.10 -5.08 34.83
C TYR A 442 -5.68 -6.16 35.83
N PHE A 443 -5.87 -7.43 35.48
CA PHE A 443 -5.54 -8.57 36.33
C PHE A 443 -4.46 -9.41 35.64
N ASP A 444 -3.29 -9.54 36.27
CA ASP A 444 -2.12 -10.25 35.76
C ASP A 444 -1.64 -11.36 36.71
N GLY A 445 -0.65 -12.14 36.27
CA GLY A 445 -0.10 -13.26 37.06
C GLY A 445 -1.13 -14.34 37.37
N LEU A 446 -2.15 -14.50 36.52
CA LEU A 446 -3.27 -15.40 36.76
C LEU A 446 -3.00 -16.81 36.22
N THR A 447 -3.66 -17.80 36.82
CA THR A 447 -3.90 -19.09 36.17
C THR A 447 -4.98 -18.96 35.10
N ILE A 448 -5.09 -19.93 34.20
CA ILE A 448 -6.12 -19.89 33.15
C ILE A 448 -7.54 -19.87 33.74
N GLU A 449 -7.80 -20.63 34.81
CA GLU A 449 -9.12 -20.66 35.47
C GLU A 449 -9.47 -19.31 36.10
N GLN A 450 -8.47 -18.62 36.65
CA GLN A 450 -8.66 -17.28 37.21
C GLN A 450 -8.87 -16.24 36.11
N ALA A 451 -8.09 -16.30 35.03
CA ALA A 451 -8.18 -15.35 33.93
C ALA A 451 -9.50 -15.49 33.17
N THR A 452 -9.96 -16.71 32.93
CA THR A 452 -11.26 -17.00 32.31
C THR A 452 -12.42 -16.49 33.16
N ASP A 453 -12.47 -16.78 34.46
CA ASP A 453 -13.52 -16.27 35.38
C ASP A 453 -13.53 -14.73 35.44
N LYS A 454 -12.36 -14.10 35.40
CA LYS A 454 -12.24 -12.63 35.36
C LYS A 454 -12.75 -12.07 34.03
N TYR A 455 -12.35 -12.67 32.92
CA TYR A 455 -12.71 -12.21 31.59
C TYR A 455 -14.21 -12.39 31.31
N GLU A 456 -14.82 -13.48 31.76
CA GLU A 456 -16.27 -13.68 31.68
C GLU A 456 -17.04 -12.60 32.43
N LYS A 457 -16.61 -12.23 33.65
CA LYS A 457 -17.22 -11.13 34.42
C LYS A 457 -17.09 -9.78 33.71
N ILE A 458 -15.98 -9.54 33.02
CA ILE A 458 -15.78 -8.35 32.20
C ILE A 458 -16.78 -8.34 31.02
N LEU A 459 -16.99 -9.48 30.37
CA LEU A 459 -17.94 -9.61 29.25
C LEU A 459 -19.42 -9.57 29.67
N GLU A 460 -19.73 -9.92 30.92
CA GLU A 460 -21.08 -9.85 31.47
C GLU A 460 -21.55 -8.42 31.75
N ASP A 461 -20.63 -7.47 31.95
CA ASP A 461 -20.98 -6.06 32.18
C ASP A 461 -21.10 -5.30 30.84
N PRO A 462 -22.33 -4.95 30.39
CA PRO A 462 -22.52 -4.28 29.11
C PRO A 462 -21.88 -2.89 29.05
N ARG A 463 -21.58 -2.27 30.20
CA ARG A 463 -20.92 -0.97 30.28
C ARG A 463 -19.45 -1.04 29.90
N LEU A 464 -18.86 -2.23 29.90
CA LEU A 464 -17.46 -2.43 29.58
C LEU A 464 -17.25 -2.83 28.12
N GLY A 465 -18.29 -3.20 27.37
CA GLY A 465 -18.15 -3.76 26.02
C GLY A 465 -17.45 -2.88 24.97
N TYR A 466 -17.25 -1.58 25.23
CA TYR A 466 -16.54 -0.65 24.35
C TYR A 466 -15.13 -0.27 24.87
N MET A 467 -14.67 -0.85 25.98
CA MET A 467 -13.43 -0.46 26.66
C MET A 467 -12.18 -1.17 26.12
N GLY A 468 -12.27 -1.99 25.07
CA GLY A 468 -11.10 -2.69 24.53
C GLY A 468 -10.68 -3.89 25.38
N ASN A 469 -11.65 -4.72 25.76
CA ASN A 469 -11.48 -5.87 26.64
C ASN A 469 -10.52 -6.87 26.01
N GLY A 470 -9.51 -7.29 26.78
CA GLY A 470 -8.48 -8.19 26.32
C GLY A 470 -8.15 -9.27 27.34
N MET A 471 -7.80 -10.46 26.84
CA MET A 471 -7.21 -11.53 27.63
C MET A 471 -6.08 -12.17 26.83
N GLY A 472 -5.06 -12.62 27.53
CA GLY A 472 -3.86 -13.14 26.91
C GLY A 472 -2.96 -13.88 27.88
N LEU A 473 -1.73 -14.13 27.44
CA LEU A 473 -0.72 -14.87 28.17
C LEU A 473 0.60 -14.12 28.23
N GLU A 474 1.45 -14.50 29.16
CA GLU A 474 2.84 -14.06 29.28
C GLU A 474 3.69 -15.30 29.51
N LEU A 475 4.75 -15.45 28.70
CA LEU A 475 5.65 -16.59 28.74
C LEU A 475 6.90 -16.24 29.55
N HIS A 476 7.09 -16.97 30.64
CA HIS A 476 8.25 -16.86 31.51
C HIS A 476 9.22 -17.99 31.19
N ASP A 477 10.13 -17.78 30.23
CA ASP A 477 11.14 -18.77 29.84
C ASP A 477 12.56 -18.19 29.96
N PRO A 478 13.39 -18.66 30.90
CA PRO A 478 14.76 -18.16 31.11
C PRO A 478 15.72 -18.51 29.96
N THR A 479 15.29 -19.34 29.00
CA THR A 479 16.08 -19.72 27.82
C THR A 479 15.83 -18.80 26.63
N LEU A 480 14.79 -17.96 26.67
CA LEU A 480 14.47 -17.00 25.64
C LEU A 480 15.12 -15.63 25.93
N PRO A 481 15.37 -14.81 24.89
CA PRO A 481 15.86 -13.45 25.08
C PRO A 481 14.89 -12.56 25.87
N ASP A 482 15.42 -11.74 26.77
CA ASP A 482 14.66 -10.82 27.65
C ASP A 482 13.70 -9.86 26.90
N TYR A 483 13.93 -9.60 25.60
CA TYR A 483 13.05 -8.72 24.82
C TYR A 483 11.73 -9.38 24.38
N LEU A 484 11.59 -10.70 24.57
CA LEU A 484 10.34 -11.45 24.36
C LEU A 484 9.50 -11.54 25.64
N ASP A 485 9.99 -10.97 26.75
CA ASP A 485 9.28 -10.91 28.02
C ASP A 485 8.17 -9.86 27.95
N GLY A 486 6.92 -10.29 27.95
CA GLY A 486 5.75 -9.41 27.93
C GLY A 486 4.43 -10.09 27.57
N PRO A 487 3.30 -9.41 27.84
CA PRO A 487 1.96 -9.93 27.61
C PRO A 487 1.62 -10.00 26.11
N LEU A 488 1.12 -11.16 25.67
CA LEU A 488 0.54 -11.38 24.35
C LEU A 488 -0.98 -11.52 24.45
N THR A 489 -1.70 -10.60 23.82
CA THR A 489 -3.16 -10.64 23.71
C THR A 489 -3.61 -11.70 22.70
N LEU A 490 -4.43 -12.65 23.16
CA LEU A 490 -4.99 -13.74 22.34
C LEU A 490 -6.50 -13.68 22.20
N ILE A 491 -7.20 -12.93 23.06
CA ILE A 491 -8.65 -12.80 23.03
C ILE A 491 -9.02 -11.32 23.07
N LYS A 492 -9.84 -10.88 22.11
CA LYS A 492 -10.51 -9.57 22.13
C LYS A 492 -12.00 -9.76 21.93
N GLY A 493 -12.80 -9.26 22.87
CA GLY A 493 -14.25 -9.52 22.89
C GLY A 493 -14.57 -11.03 22.97
N ARG A 494 -15.34 -11.54 22.01
CA ARG A 494 -15.72 -12.97 21.89
C ARG A 494 -14.97 -13.70 20.77
N THR A 495 -13.73 -13.28 20.53
CA THR A 495 -12.89 -13.80 19.45
C THR A 495 -11.52 -14.20 20.01
N ILE A 496 -11.09 -15.42 19.70
CA ILE A 496 -9.74 -15.92 19.95
C ILE A 496 -8.92 -15.73 18.67
N TYR A 497 -7.86 -14.94 18.76
CA TYR A 497 -6.86 -14.68 17.71
C TYR A 497 -5.64 -15.56 17.95
N ALA A 498 -5.77 -16.87 17.70
CA ALA A 498 -4.64 -17.78 17.91
C ALA A 498 -3.51 -17.51 16.91
N ASP A 499 -3.82 -17.01 15.72
CA ASP A 499 -2.87 -16.56 14.69
C ASP A 499 -1.95 -15.41 15.14
N ASN A 500 -2.25 -14.70 16.23
CA ASN A 500 -1.34 -13.71 16.78
C ASN A 500 0.03 -14.31 17.16
N ILE A 501 0.09 -15.60 17.53
CA ILE A 501 1.36 -16.28 17.84
C ILE A 501 2.25 -16.42 16.61
N ASP A 502 1.68 -16.41 15.39
CA ASP A 502 2.43 -16.65 14.16
C ASP A 502 3.38 -15.50 13.82
N SER A 503 3.08 -14.29 14.32
CA SER A 503 3.89 -13.08 14.17
C SER A 503 5.19 -13.10 14.98
N ILE A 504 5.27 -13.97 16.00
CA ILE A 504 6.42 -14.11 16.88
C ILE A 504 7.04 -15.47 16.59
N SER A 505 8.17 -15.50 15.87
CA SER A 505 8.79 -16.74 15.38
C SER A 505 9.02 -17.78 16.48
N TYR A 506 9.34 -17.35 17.70
CA TYR A 506 9.52 -18.25 18.84
C TYR A 506 8.22 -18.83 19.38
N TYR A 507 7.10 -18.10 19.32
CA TYR A 507 5.83 -18.54 19.91
C TYR A 507 5.08 -19.52 19.02
N ARG A 508 5.25 -19.40 17.70
CA ARG A 508 4.62 -20.26 16.69
C ARG A 508 4.75 -21.75 17.00
N GLU A 509 5.91 -22.16 17.51
CA GLU A 509 6.23 -23.57 17.80
C GLU A 509 6.45 -23.81 19.31
N HIS A 510 6.22 -22.81 20.17
CA HIS A 510 6.53 -22.93 21.59
C HIS A 510 5.54 -23.87 22.30
N PRO A 511 5.98 -24.98 22.92
CA PRO A 511 5.10 -26.01 23.47
C PRO A 511 4.07 -25.47 24.47
N LEU A 512 4.51 -24.61 25.40
CA LEU A 512 3.61 -24.02 26.40
C LEU A 512 2.59 -23.07 25.76
N VAL A 513 2.97 -22.34 24.71
CA VAL A 513 2.07 -21.36 24.06
C VAL A 513 0.99 -22.10 23.28
N LEU A 514 1.37 -23.16 22.57
CA LEU A 514 0.42 -24.04 21.86
C LEU A 514 -0.54 -24.72 22.83
N GLU A 515 -0.07 -25.16 24.00
CA GLU A 515 -0.94 -25.67 25.05
C GLU A 515 -1.90 -24.60 25.57
N ALA A 516 -1.41 -23.38 25.85
CA ALA A 516 -2.23 -22.28 26.32
C ALA A 516 -3.34 -21.91 25.31
N VAL A 517 -3.02 -21.80 24.02
CA VAL A 517 -3.99 -21.59 22.95
C VAL A 517 -5.05 -22.69 22.94
N GLN A 518 -4.63 -23.96 23.06
CA GLN A 518 -5.54 -25.10 23.11
C GLN A 518 -6.46 -25.03 24.34
N GLN A 519 -5.93 -24.68 25.50
CA GLN A 519 -6.72 -24.52 26.71
C GLN A 519 -7.73 -23.35 26.58
N LEU A 520 -7.36 -22.23 25.96
CA LEU A 520 -8.28 -21.11 25.71
C LEU A 520 -9.43 -21.51 24.77
N LYS A 521 -9.13 -22.28 23.71
CA LYS A 521 -10.13 -22.85 22.79
C LYS A 521 -11.13 -23.75 23.53
N GLU A 522 -10.66 -24.52 24.52
CA GLU A 522 -11.50 -25.39 25.35
C GLU A 522 -12.37 -24.63 26.35
N HIS A 523 -11.86 -23.55 26.93
CA HIS A 523 -12.63 -22.73 27.88
C HIS A 523 -13.68 -21.86 27.16
N PHE A 524 -13.43 -21.44 25.92
CA PHE A 524 -14.34 -20.62 25.13
C PHE A 524 -14.77 -21.27 23.81
N PRO A 525 -15.50 -22.41 23.85
CA PRO A 525 -15.87 -23.16 22.64
C PRO A 525 -16.83 -22.40 21.71
N ASN A 526 -17.53 -21.38 22.24
CA ASN A 526 -18.48 -20.56 21.49
C ASN A 526 -17.84 -19.28 20.93
N PHE A 527 -16.55 -19.03 21.17
CA PHE A 527 -15.88 -17.85 20.63
C PHE A 527 -15.49 -18.10 19.18
N LYS A 528 -15.47 -17.02 18.39
CA LYS A 528 -14.92 -17.10 17.03
C LYS A 528 -13.42 -17.42 17.15
N TYR A 529 -12.97 -18.50 16.54
CA TYR A 529 -11.59 -18.97 16.62
C TYR A 529 -10.86 -18.73 15.30
N PHE A 530 -9.83 -17.89 15.32
CA PHE A 530 -8.89 -17.72 14.21
C PHE A 530 -7.71 -18.66 14.40
N MET A 531 -7.55 -19.62 13.49
CA MET A 531 -6.54 -20.67 13.54
C MET A 531 -5.13 -20.14 13.28
N THR A 532 -4.18 -20.74 13.99
CA THR A 532 -2.74 -20.60 13.72
C THR A 532 -2.38 -21.07 12.31
N THR A 533 -1.23 -20.62 11.81
CA THR A 533 -0.69 -21.04 10.51
C THR A 533 -0.46 -22.55 10.48
N GLN A 534 0.05 -23.12 11.59
CA GLN A 534 0.24 -24.57 11.71
C GLN A 534 -1.09 -25.34 11.60
N GLU A 535 -2.13 -24.93 12.33
CA GLU A 535 -3.46 -25.57 12.24
C GLU A 535 -4.03 -25.50 10.81
N LYS A 536 -3.81 -24.40 10.09
CA LYS A 536 -4.23 -24.28 8.68
C LYS A 536 -3.44 -25.24 7.78
N GLN A 537 -2.12 -25.36 8.00
CA GLN A 537 -1.26 -26.28 7.25
C GLN A 537 -1.62 -27.75 7.49
N ASP A 538 -2.04 -28.11 8.70
CA ASP A 538 -2.47 -29.49 9.02
C ASP A 538 -3.78 -29.88 8.30
N ILE A 539 -4.61 -28.91 7.96
CA ILE A 539 -5.82 -29.14 7.17
C ILE A 539 -5.46 -29.24 5.69
N TYR A 540 -4.80 -28.20 5.16
CA TYR A 540 -4.28 -28.18 3.80
C TYR A 540 -2.90 -27.51 3.80
N PRO A 541 -1.85 -28.20 3.29
CA PRO A 541 -0.50 -27.64 3.22
C PRO A 541 -0.47 -26.30 2.47
N GLU A 542 0.48 -25.43 2.80
CA GLU A 542 0.58 -24.10 2.19
C GLU A 542 0.88 -24.17 0.69
N HIS A 543 1.77 -25.08 0.28
CA HIS A 543 2.10 -25.35 -1.11
C HIS A 543 1.43 -26.64 -1.56
N MET A 544 0.27 -26.50 -2.21
CA MET A 544 -0.46 -27.62 -2.81
C MET A 544 -0.19 -27.69 -4.31
N THR A 545 -0.08 -28.92 -4.84
CA THR A 545 -0.07 -29.17 -6.29
C THR A 545 -1.48 -29.01 -6.86
N ALA A 546 -1.62 -28.72 -8.16
CA ALA A 546 -2.94 -28.64 -8.81
C ALA A 546 -3.78 -29.90 -8.60
N GLU A 547 -3.14 -31.08 -8.66
CA GLU A 547 -3.80 -32.36 -8.39
C GLU A 547 -4.35 -32.41 -6.95
N SER A 548 -3.53 -32.04 -5.95
CA SER A 548 -3.99 -32.05 -4.56
C SER A 548 -5.12 -31.04 -4.28
N ILE A 549 -5.09 -29.86 -4.91
CA ILE A 549 -6.19 -28.88 -4.84
C ILE A 549 -7.44 -29.45 -5.51
N ALA A 550 -7.30 -30.13 -6.65
CA ALA A 550 -8.40 -30.74 -7.37
C ALA A 550 -9.09 -31.83 -6.54
N TYR A 551 -8.33 -32.71 -5.88
CA TYR A 551 -8.89 -33.69 -4.95
C TYR A 551 -9.59 -33.02 -3.78
N ALA A 552 -8.97 -32.01 -3.15
CA ALA A 552 -9.57 -31.30 -2.03
C ALA A 552 -10.90 -30.62 -2.42
N LEU A 553 -11.01 -30.08 -3.63
CA LEU A 553 -12.24 -29.50 -4.16
C LEU A 553 -13.34 -30.56 -4.38
N VAL A 554 -12.97 -31.71 -4.96
CA VAL A 554 -13.90 -32.81 -5.22
C VAL A 554 -14.42 -33.41 -3.92
N ASP A 555 -13.55 -33.68 -2.96
CA ASP A 555 -13.92 -34.18 -1.65
C ASP A 555 -14.82 -33.19 -0.92
N LEU A 556 -14.51 -31.89 -0.98
CA LEU A 556 -15.36 -30.86 -0.37
C LEU A 556 -16.75 -30.81 -1.01
N ALA A 557 -16.82 -30.92 -2.34
CA ALA A 557 -18.09 -30.91 -3.07
C ALA A 557 -18.98 -32.12 -2.74
N GLU A 558 -18.38 -33.31 -2.67
CA GLU A 558 -19.10 -34.53 -2.29
C GLU A 558 -19.60 -34.47 -0.83
N ASN A 559 -18.81 -33.88 0.08
CA ASN A 559 -19.21 -33.73 1.48
C ASN A 559 -20.28 -32.64 1.69
N PHE A 560 -20.28 -31.59 0.86
CA PHE A 560 -21.25 -30.50 0.96
C PHE A 560 -22.62 -30.89 0.40
N GLU A 561 -22.66 -31.52 -0.78
CA GLU A 561 -23.90 -31.90 -1.47
C GLU A 561 -23.84 -33.34 -2.00
N THR A 562 -23.74 -34.32 -1.11
CA THR A 562 -23.47 -35.73 -1.46
C THR A 562 -24.41 -36.30 -2.52
N TYR A 563 -25.72 -36.08 -2.39
CA TYR A 563 -26.70 -36.64 -3.34
C TYR A 563 -26.61 -35.97 -4.72
N GLU A 564 -26.49 -34.64 -4.75
CA GLU A 564 -26.40 -33.89 -6.01
C GLU A 564 -25.06 -34.13 -6.72
N PHE A 565 -23.98 -34.31 -5.96
CA PHE A 565 -22.68 -34.69 -6.48
C PHE A 565 -22.75 -36.05 -7.20
N HIS A 566 -23.32 -37.09 -6.58
CA HIS A 566 -23.43 -38.41 -7.19
C HIS A 566 -24.38 -38.48 -8.40
N ASP A 567 -25.37 -37.58 -8.48
CA ASP A 567 -26.29 -37.51 -9.62
C ASP A 567 -25.68 -36.82 -10.86
N ASN A 568 -24.68 -35.95 -10.66
CA ASN A 568 -24.10 -35.13 -11.74
C ASN A 568 -22.65 -35.50 -12.09
N VAL A 569 -21.94 -36.19 -11.20
CA VAL A 569 -20.54 -36.58 -11.40
C VAL A 569 -20.46 -38.07 -11.67
N ASP A 570 -20.38 -38.42 -12.96
CA ASP A 570 -20.24 -39.81 -13.41
C ASP A 570 -18.93 -40.46 -12.93
N ASN A 571 -17.85 -39.68 -12.89
CA ASN A 571 -16.52 -40.16 -12.50
C ASN A 571 -15.69 -39.05 -11.83
N LYS A 572 -15.24 -39.32 -10.60
CA LYS A 572 -14.42 -38.39 -9.80
C LYS A 572 -13.06 -38.10 -10.45
N GLU A 573 -12.38 -39.12 -10.96
CA GLU A 573 -11.06 -38.97 -11.61
C GLU A 573 -11.15 -38.04 -12.83
N THR A 574 -12.24 -38.14 -13.59
CA THR A 574 -12.51 -37.24 -14.72
C THR A 574 -12.65 -35.80 -14.24
N LEU A 575 -13.40 -35.57 -13.16
CA LEU A 575 -13.61 -34.24 -12.60
C LEU A 575 -12.32 -33.65 -12.00
N VAL A 576 -11.52 -34.48 -11.30
CA VAL A 576 -10.20 -34.09 -10.79
C VAL A 576 -9.31 -33.61 -11.94
N LYS A 577 -9.23 -34.34 -13.05
CA LYS A 577 -8.43 -33.94 -14.22
C LYS A 577 -8.93 -32.63 -14.85
N GLU A 578 -10.25 -32.42 -14.93
CA GLU A 578 -10.80 -31.15 -15.42
C GLU A 578 -10.42 -29.98 -14.51
N ILE A 579 -10.47 -30.16 -13.20
CA ILE A 579 -10.10 -29.14 -12.21
C ILE A 579 -8.60 -28.87 -12.24
N GLU A 580 -7.79 -29.92 -12.32
CA GLU A 580 -6.33 -29.84 -12.42
C GLU A 580 -5.90 -28.99 -13.62
N TYR A 581 -6.47 -29.26 -14.81
CA TYR A 581 -6.19 -28.46 -16.00
C TYR A 581 -6.64 -27.01 -15.78
N ASN A 582 -7.85 -26.76 -15.28
CA ASN A 582 -8.32 -25.40 -15.02
C ASN A 582 -7.37 -24.64 -14.06
N LEU A 583 -6.77 -25.30 -13.08
CA LEU A 583 -5.75 -24.70 -12.21
C LEU A 583 -4.48 -24.33 -12.97
N TYR A 584 -3.96 -25.22 -13.83
CA TYR A 584 -2.82 -24.93 -14.70
C TYR A 584 -3.08 -23.78 -15.69
N ALA A 585 -4.33 -23.57 -16.09
CA ALA A 585 -4.71 -22.45 -16.95
C ALA A 585 -5.01 -21.14 -16.20
N GLY A 586 -4.77 -21.09 -14.88
CA GLY A 586 -5.10 -19.92 -14.05
C GLY A 586 -6.60 -19.66 -13.89
N LEU A 587 -7.46 -20.64 -14.21
CA LEU A 587 -8.91 -20.54 -14.09
C LEU A 587 -9.42 -20.97 -12.71
N GLY A 588 -8.56 -21.53 -11.85
CA GLY A 588 -8.96 -22.07 -10.53
C GLY A 588 -9.82 -21.10 -9.71
N LYS A 589 -9.34 -19.87 -9.49
CA LYS A 589 -10.09 -18.85 -8.75
C LYS A 589 -11.42 -18.52 -9.42
N LYS A 590 -11.42 -18.34 -10.75
CA LYS A 590 -12.59 -17.95 -11.53
C LYS A 590 -13.70 -19.02 -11.47
N GLU A 591 -13.34 -20.29 -11.56
CA GLU A 591 -14.29 -21.39 -11.64
C GLU A 591 -14.78 -21.85 -10.26
N TYR A 592 -13.91 -21.84 -9.23
CA TYR A 592 -14.20 -22.52 -7.96
C TYR A 592 -14.47 -21.59 -6.76
N ALA A 593 -14.16 -20.28 -6.84
CA ALA A 593 -14.35 -19.39 -5.71
C ALA A 593 -15.82 -19.19 -5.30
N SER A 594 -16.75 -19.21 -6.26
CA SER A 594 -18.19 -19.11 -5.94
C SER A 594 -18.66 -20.31 -5.12
N PHE A 595 -18.31 -21.52 -5.56
CA PHE A 595 -18.64 -22.76 -4.84
C PHE A 595 -18.08 -22.73 -3.41
N LEU A 596 -16.80 -22.36 -3.25
CA LEU A 596 -16.19 -22.29 -1.92
C LEU A 596 -16.90 -21.27 -1.03
N LYS A 597 -17.34 -20.14 -1.58
CA LYS A 597 -18.13 -19.15 -0.83
C LYS A 597 -19.49 -19.69 -0.39
N ASP A 598 -20.17 -20.43 -1.25
CA ASP A 598 -21.44 -21.06 -0.91
C ASP A 598 -21.25 -22.10 0.22
N VAL A 599 -20.17 -22.90 0.19
CA VAL A 599 -19.81 -23.81 1.31
C VAL A 599 -19.54 -23.04 2.62
N ILE A 600 -18.86 -21.91 2.53
CA ILE A 600 -18.53 -21.06 3.69
C ILE A 600 -19.78 -20.50 4.35
N ASP A 601 -20.76 -20.09 3.55
CA ASP A 601 -21.99 -19.44 3.99
C ASP A 601 -23.05 -20.45 4.48
N GLU A 602 -23.06 -21.67 3.94
CA GLU A 602 -24.13 -22.65 4.18
C GLU A 602 -23.74 -23.83 5.10
N SER A 603 -22.45 -24.10 5.32
CA SER A 603 -21.98 -25.22 6.14
C SER A 603 -20.98 -24.82 7.21
N ASP A 604 -21.42 -24.77 8.47
CA ASP A 604 -20.54 -24.50 9.61
C ASP A 604 -19.40 -25.53 9.74
N GLU A 605 -19.66 -26.81 9.41
CA GLU A 605 -18.66 -27.89 9.52
C GLU A 605 -17.57 -27.80 8.44
N LEU A 606 -17.94 -27.43 7.22
CA LEU A 606 -17.03 -27.39 6.07
C LEU A 606 -16.45 -25.99 5.79
N SER A 607 -17.01 -24.94 6.41
CA SER A 607 -16.62 -23.55 6.19
C SER A 607 -15.12 -23.33 6.40
N THR A 608 -14.53 -23.94 7.43
CA THR A 608 -13.08 -23.86 7.69
C THR A 608 -12.27 -24.43 6.52
N LYS A 609 -12.60 -25.65 6.08
CA LYS A 609 -11.88 -26.30 4.97
C LYS A 609 -12.03 -25.49 3.68
N ALA A 610 -13.22 -24.96 3.42
CA ALA A 610 -13.49 -24.12 2.27
C ALA A 610 -12.70 -22.81 2.27
N GLN A 611 -12.60 -22.12 3.43
CA GLN A 611 -11.79 -20.90 3.59
C GLN A 611 -10.31 -21.15 3.31
N ILE A 612 -9.75 -22.23 3.88
CA ILE A 612 -8.33 -22.57 3.68
C ILE A 612 -8.09 -22.96 2.21
N LEU A 613 -8.95 -23.79 1.62
CA LEU A 613 -8.79 -24.20 0.23
C LEU A 613 -8.89 -23.02 -0.75
N LEU A 614 -9.74 -22.03 -0.44
CA LEU A 614 -9.82 -20.77 -1.20
C LEU A 614 -8.48 -20.00 -1.13
N GLN A 615 -7.85 -19.95 0.04
CA GLN A 615 -6.52 -19.35 0.18
C GLN A 615 -5.47 -20.10 -0.64
N ARG A 616 -5.50 -21.45 -0.65
CA ARG A 616 -4.57 -22.27 -1.45
C ARG A 616 -4.73 -22.07 -2.94
N ILE A 617 -5.97 -21.96 -3.44
CA ILE A 617 -6.24 -21.64 -4.85
C ILE A 617 -5.75 -20.24 -5.20
N ASN A 618 -5.93 -19.25 -4.31
CA ASN A 618 -5.48 -17.89 -4.55
C ASN A 618 -3.95 -17.75 -4.56
N GLY A 619 -3.24 -18.53 -3.73
CA GLY A 619 -1.78 -18.56 -3.67
C GLY A 619 -1.13 -19.56 -4.64
N TYR A 620 -1.91 -20.28 -5.45
CA TYR A 620 -1.37 -21.29 -6.37
C TYR A 620 -0.58 -20.62 -7.51
N SER A 621 0.73 -20.85 -7.54
CA SER A 621 1.61 -20.39 -8.62
C SER A 621 1.59 -21.37 -9.79
N ILE A 622 1.32 -20.86 -10.99
CA ILE A 622 1.32 -21.64 -12.22
C ILE A 622 2.78 -21.97 -12.61
N PRO A 623 3.14 -23.25 -12.84
CA PRO A 623 4.49 -23.60 -13.27
C PRO A 623 4.89 -22.98 -14.62
N GLU A 624 6.11 -22.45 -14.74
CA GLU A 624 6.61 -21.75 -15.95
C GLU A 624 6.68 -22.62 -17.20
N LYS A 625 6.87 -23.94 -17.06
CA LYS A 625 6.86 -24.89 -18.17
C LYS A 625 6.04 -26.11 -17.80
N MET A 626 5.02 -26.38 -18.60
CA MET A 626 4.15 -27.54 -18.44
C MET A 626 4.04 -28.31 -19.75
N ASP A 627 4.50 -29.56 -19.72
CA ASP A 627 4.32 -30.51 -20.82
C ASP A 627 3.10 -31.38 -20.48
N LEU A 628 1.90 -30.79 -20.63
CA LEU A 628 0.65 -31.50 -20.38
C LEU A 628 0.29 -32.33 -21.61
N GLU A 629 0.09 -33.62 -21.39
CA GLU A 629 -0.41 -34.53 -22.42
C GLU A 629 -1.84 -34.12 -22.84
N PRO A 630 -2.14 -34.01 -24.15
CA PRO A 630 -3.50 -33.78 -24.60
C PRO A 630 -4.39 -34.98 -24.25
N LEU A 631 -5.61 -34.69 -23.81
CA LEU A 631 -6.57 -35.70 -23.36
C LEU A 631 -7.81 -35.71 -24.27
N VAL A 632 -8.43 -36.88 -24.40
CA VAL A 632 -9.67 -37.07 -25.14
C VAL A 632 -10.71 -37.71 -24.25
N LYS A 633 -11.89 -37.10 -24.19
CA LYS A 633 -13.08 -37.65 -23.53
C LYS A 633 -14.11 -38.02 -24.58
N ILE A 634 -14.54 -39.28 -24.59
CA ILE A 634 -15.71 -39.69 -25.38
C ILE A 634 -16.96 -39.20 -24.65
N VAL A 635 -17.68 -38.25 -25.25
CA VAL A 635 -18.84 -37.58 -24.67
C VAL A 635 -20.08 -38.46 -24.85
N SER A 636 -20.27 -39.01 -26.05
CA SER A 636 -21.37 -39.92 -26.36
C SER A 636 -20.95 -40.88 -27.48
N SER A 637 -21.55 -42.08 -27.50
CA SER A 637 -21.29 -43.08 -28.55
C SER A 637 -22.50 -43.96 -28.78
N GLU A 638 -22.89 -44.15 -30.04
CA GLU A 638 -23.88 -45.16 -30.45
C GLU A 638 -23.31 -46.58 -30.46
N TYR A 639 -21.97 -46.70 -30.47
CA TYR A 639 -21.29 -47.98 -30.37
C TYR A 639 -21.15 -48.40 -28.90
N ARG A 640 -21.98 -49.37 -28.49
CA ARG A 640 -22.15 -49.78 -27.08
C ARG A 640 -20.88 -50.27 -26.37
N GLU A 641 -19.89 -50.74 -27.11
CA GLU A 641 -18.62 -51.22 -26.52
C GLU A 641 -17.63 -50.08 -26.25
N MET A 642 -17.97 -48.84 -26.64
CA MET A 642 -17.16 -47.67 -26.35
C MET A 642 -17.48 -47.11 -24.97
N GLU A 643 -16.47 -47.07 -24.11
CA GLU A 643 -16.57 -46.43 -22.80
C GLU A 643 -16.64 -44.90 -22.96
N THR A 644 -17.63 -44.29 -22.32
CA THR A 644 -17.86 -42.84 -22.33
C THR A 644 -17.49 -42.22 -20.99
N GLY A 645 -17.25 -40.90 -20.97
CA GLY A 645 -17.10 -40.11 -19.74
C GLY A 645 -15.71 -40.10 -19.09
N LYS A 646 -14.77 -40.94 -19.51
CA LYS A 646 -13.36 -40.94 -19.04
C LYS A 646 -12.43 -40.20 -20.00
N TYR A 647 -11.40 -39.55 -19.46
CA TYR A 647 -10.29 -39.04 -20.27
C TYR A 647 -9.29 -40.16 -20.58
N LEU A 648 -8.82 -40.17 -21.82
CA LEU A 648 -7.76 -41.04 -22.31
C LEU A 648 -6.63 -40.17 -22.90
N PRO A 649 -5.37 -40.62 -22.85
CA PRO A 649 -4.29 -40.00 -23.62
C PRO A 649 -4.67 -39.86 -25.10
N PHE A 650 -4.37 -38.70 -25.71
CA PHE A 650 -4.79 -38.42 -27.08
C PHE A 650 -4.33 -39.48 -28.08
N LYS A 651 -3.08 -39.95 -27.97
CA LYS A 651 -2.52 -40.99 -28.85
C LYS A 651 -3.35 -42.27 -28.82
N GLU A 652 -3.72 -42.72 -27.61
CA GLU A 652 -4.53 -43.92 -27.42
C GLU A 652 -5.93 -43.75 -28.04
N ALA A 653 -6.58 -42.62 -27.76
CA ALA A 653 -7.92 -42.35 -28.27
C ALA A 653 -7.94 -42.20 -29.81
N ASN A 654 -6.94 -41.52 -30.37
CA ASN A 654 -6.78 -41.30 -31.80
C ASN A 654 -6.61 -42.64 -32.55
N GLU A 655 -5.67 -43.48 -32.10
CA GLU A 655 -5.44 -44.80 -32.70
C GLU A 655 -6.69 -45.70 -32.59
N LYS A 656 -7.32 -45.73 -31.41
CA LYS A 656 -8.51 -46.55 -31.17
C LYS A 656 -9.67 -46.19 -32.10
N LEU A 657 -9.95 -44.89 -32.27
CA LEU A 657 -11.01 -44.43 -33.17
C LEU A 657 -10.70 -44.71 -34.64
N GLY A 658 -9.44 -44.49 -35.08
CA GLY A 658 -9.04 -44.79 -36.45
C GLY A 658 -9.14 -46.28 -36.80
N ILE A 659 -8.76 -47.17 -35.88
CA ILE A 659 -8.90 -48.63 -36.08
C ILE A 659 -10.37 -49.03 -36.17
N LEU A 660 -11.23 -48.48 -35.30
CA LEU A 660 -12.66 -48.78 -35.31
C LEU A 660 -13.31 -48.33 -36.63
N ASP A 661 -13.06 -47.10 -37.07
CA ASP A 661 -13.61 -46.58 -38.33
C ASP A 661 -13.20 -47.44 -39.53
N GLN A 662 -11.94 -47.83 -39.62
CA GLN A 662 -11.44 -48.69 -40.70
C GLN A 662 -12.02 -50.11 -40.67
N ASN A 663 -12.27 -50.67 -39.49
CA ASN A 663 -12.90 -51.98 -39.36
C ASN A 663 -14.36 -51.95 -39.82
N PHE A 664 -15.13 -50.96 -39.37
CA PHE A 664 -16.52 -50.79 -39.80
C PHE A 664 -16.61 -50.46 -41.30
N LEU A 665 -15.68 -49.67 -41.85
CA LEU A 665 -15.65 -49.36 -43.29
C LEU A 665 -15.51 -50.64 -44.13
N LYS A 666 -14.61 -51.55 -43.72
CA LYS A 666 -14.41 -52.85 -44.40
C LYS A 666 -15.65 -53.74 -44.28
N GLU A 667 -16.31 -53.74 -43.14
CA GLU A 667 -17.53 -54.50 -42.91
C GLU A 667 -18.70 -53.97 -43.77
N ASN A 668 -18.87 -52.65 -43.81
CA ASN A 668 -19.90 -51.98 -44.61
C ASN A 668 -19.69 -52.25 -46.12
N GLN A 669 -18.44 -52.18 -46.60
CA GLN A 669 -18.08 -52.54 -47.98
C GLN A 669 -18.33 -54.02 -48.30
N ALA A 670 -18.07 -54.93 -47.35
CA ALA A 670 -18.26 -56.36 -47.54
C ALA A 670 -19.74 -56.79 -47.49
N THR A 671 -20.58 -56.05 -46.77
CA THR A 671 -21.99 -56.40 -46.51
C THR A 671 -22.98 -55.56 -47.31
N ASP A 672 -22.52 -54.53 -48.03
CA ASP A 672 -23.33 -53.53 -48.76
C ASP A 672 -24.37 -52.83 -47.85
N LYS A 673 -24.01 -52.64 -46.58
CA LYS A 673 -24.84 -52.00 -45.55
C LYS A 673 -24.24 -50.67 -45.14
N TRP A 674 -24.56 -49.63 -45.90
CA TRP A 674 -24.07 -48.27 -45.64
C TRP A 674 -24.93 -47.48 -44.64
N ASP A 675 -26.05 -48.06 -44.19
CA ASP A 675 -26.98 -47.44 -43.24
C ASP A 675 -26.57 -47.62 -41.76
N ASP A 676 -25.54 -48.44 -41.47
CA ASP A 676 -25.09 -48.79 -40.12
C ASP A 676 -23.85 -47.99 -39.67
N LEU A 677 -23.90 -46.65 -39.78
CA LEU A 677 -22.84 -45.77 -39.22
C LEU A 677 -23.11 -45.49 -37.75
N TYR A 678 -22.11 -45.69 -36.89
CA TYR A 678 -22.22 -45.35 -35.47
C TYR A 678 -21.65 -43.96 -35.20
N SER A 679 -22.45 -43.09 -34.61
CA SER A 679 -21.96 -41.76 -34.24
C SER A 679 -21.20 -41.77 -32.91
N VAL A 680 -20.03 -41.14 -32.89
CA VAL A 680 -19.20 -40.96 -31.69
C VAL A 680 -18.83 -39.49 -31.54
N GLU A 681 -19.28 -38.87 -30.45
CA GLU A 681 -18.92 -37.50 -30.08
C GLU A 681 -17.76 -37.52 -29.09
N TYR A 682 -16.74 -36.73 -29.35
CA TYR A 682 -15.55 -36.63 -28.52
C TYR A 682 -15.22 -35.17 -28.22
N MET A 683 -14.47 -34.97 -27.13
CA MET A 683 -13.90 -33.69 -26.75
C MET A 683 -12.41 -33.85 -26.52
N VAL A 684 -11.62 -32.98 -27.16
CA VAL A 684 -10.18 -32.90 -26.99
C VAL A 684 -9.86 -31.71 -26.09
N LEU A 685 -9.03 -31.97 -25.09
CA LEU A 685 -8.52 -31.00 -24.14
C LEU A 685 -7.00 -30.89 -24.34
N CYS A 686 -6.52 -29.72 -24.73
CA CYS A 686 -5.10 -29.44 -24.90
C CYS A 686 -4.69 -28.16 -24.20
N TYR A 687 -3.43 -28.10 -23.79
CA TYR A 687 -2.79 -26.92 -23.21
C TYR A 687 -1.77 -26.38 -24.21
N ILE A 688 -2.08 -25.23 -24.82
CA ILE A 688 -1.31 -24.63 -25.92
C ILE A 688 -1.20 -23.13 -25.62
N ASP A 689 0.01 -22.57 -25.72
CA ASP A 689 0.29 -21.14 -25.49
C ASP A 689 -0.25 -20.61 -24.16
N SER A 690 -0.11 -21.40 -23.10
CA SER A 690 -0.64 -21.11 -21.76
C SER A 690 -2.17 -20.96 -21.68
N GLN A 691 -2.89 -21.54 -22.64
CA GLN A 691 -4.35 -21.57 -22.65
C GLN A 691 -4.86 -23.01 -22.80
N ILE A 692 -5.96 -23.31 -22.08
CA ILE A 692 -6.73 -24.52 -22.35
C ILE A 692 -7.59 -24.30 -23.58
N ARG A 693 -7.44 -25.21 -24.55
CA ARG A 693 -8.30 -25.27 -25.72
C ARG A 693 -9.12 -26.55 -25.67
N ARG A 694 -10.41 -26.40 -25.99
CA ARG A 694 -11.41 -27.47 -26.00
C ARG A 694 -12.01 -27.57 -27.38
N VAL A 695 -11.92 -28.74 -28.00
CA VAL A 695 -12.50 -29.00 -29.32
C VAL A 695 -13.46 -30.15 -29.21
N ASN A 696 -14.70 -29.92 -29.64
CA ASN A 696 -15.66 -31.01 -29.78
C ASN A 696 -15.67 -31.46 -31.24
N GLY A 697 -15.73 -32.77 -31.46
CA GLY A 697 -15.87 -33.35 -32.78
C GLY A 697 -16.83 -34.53 -32.75
N LYS A 698 -17.23 -34.96 -33.94
CA LYS A 698 -18.15 -36.07 -34.13
C LYS A 698 -17.69 -36.93 -35.30
N ILE A 699 -17.22 -38.14 -35.01
CA ILE A 699 -16.83 -39.11 -36.04
C ILE A 699 -17.99 -40.06 -36.30
N MET A 700 -18.23 -40.34 -37.57
CA MET A 700 -19.15 -41.40 -37.98
C MET A 700 -18.36 -42.67 -38.28
N LEU A 701 -18.36 -43.65 -37.37
CA LEU A 701 -17.61 -44.89 -37.54
C LEU A 701 -18.14 -45.69 -38.73
N GLY A 702 -17.23 -46.08 -39.62
CA GLY A 702 -17.50 -46.80 -40.86
C GLY A 702 -17.63 -45.90 -42.09
N SER A 703 -17.46 -44.59 -41.94
CA SER A 703 -17.46 -43.60 -43.02
C SER A 703 -16.14 -43.58 -43.78
N GLY A 704 -15.04 -43.98 -43.13
CA GLY A 704 -13.69 -43.84 -43.68
C GLY A 704 -13.06 -42.47 -43.44
N GLU A 705 -13.63 -41.64 -42.56
CA GLU A 705 -13.05 -40.37 -42.10
C GLU A 705 -11.70 -40.54 -41.39
N GLY A 706 -11.41 -41.73 -40.85
CA GLY A 706 -10.14 -42.05 -40.21
C GLY A 706 -10.12 -41.75 -38.71
N ASP A 707 -8.99 -41.25 -38.22
CA ASP A 707 -8.77 -40.95 -36.82
C ASP A 707 -9.21 -39.53 -36.44
N ILE A 708 -8.96 -39.12 -35.19
CA ILE A 708 -9.34 -37.79 -34.69
C ILE A 708 -8.62 -36.69 -35.47
N ILE A 709 -7.35 -36.88 -35.82
CA ILE A 709 -6.56 -35.89 -36.56
C ILE A 709 -7.13 -35.72 -37.98
N GLU A 710 -7.39 -36.82 -38.70
CA GLU A 710 -7.96 -36.77 -40.05
C GLU A 710 -9.35 -36.12 -40.05
N HIS A 711 -10.20 -36.45 -39.07
CA HIS A 711 -11.49 -35.79 -38.91
C HIS A 711 -11.34 -34.29 -38.61
N MET A 712 -10.39 -33.88 -37.74
CA MET A 712 -10.17 -32.48 -37.41
C MET A 712 -9.70 -31.62 -38.60
N LYS A 713 -9.05 -32.20 -39.63
CA LYS A 713 -8.74 -31.48 -40.87
C LYS A 713 -9.99 -30.94 -41.56
N GLY A 714 -11.10 -31.69 -41.48
CA GLY A 714 -12.37 -31.31 -42.10
C GLY A 714 -13.10 -30.18 -41.37
N ILE A 715 -12.64 -29.77 -40.18
CA ILE A 715 -13.24 -28.68 -39.40
C ILE A 715 -12.69 -27.33 -39.88
N GLU A 716 -13.07 -26.92 -41.10
CA GLU A 716 -12.57 -25.69 -41.73
C GLU A 716 -13.11 -24.39 -41.07
N ASP A 717 -14.30 -24.45 -40.46
CA ASP A 717 -14.99 -23.28 -39.89
C ASP A 717 -14.42 -22.79 -38.54
N GLN A 718 -13.44 -23.51 -37.96
CA GLN A 718 -12.81 -23.16 -36.69
C GLN A 718 -11.33 -22.83 -36.88
N ARG A 719 -11.02 -21.54 -37.11
CA ARG A 719 -9.65 -21.04 -37.25
C ARG A 719 -8.73 -21.53 -36.12
N ASP A 720 -9.22 -21.57 -34.89
CA ASP A 720 -8.45 -22.01 -33.73
C ASP A 720 -7.98 -23.48 -33.82
N VAL A 721 -8.83 -24.34 -34.40
CA VAL A 721 -8.50 -25.75 -34.62
C VAL A 721 -7.39 -25.87 -35.66
N GLN A 722 -7.52 -25.16 -36.78
CA GLN A 722 -6.58 -25.25 -37.91
C GLN A 722 -5.24 -24.56 -37.62
N GLU A 723 -5.23 -23.42 -36.93
CA GLU A 723 -4.03 -22.60 -36.71
C GLU A 723 -3.22 -23.01 -35.48
N HIS A 724 -3.85 -23.56 -34.44
CA HIS A 724 -3.19 -23.84 -33.17
C HIS A 724 -3.27 -25.30 -32.72
N ILE A 725 -4.46 -25.91 -32.76
CA ILE A 725 -4.70 -27.22 -32.13
C ILE A 725 -4.21 -28.36 -33.01
N LEU A 726 -4.57 -28.35 -34.29
CA LEU A 726 -4.17 -29.37 -35.24
C LEU A 726 -2.63 -29.43 -35.40
N PRO A 727 -1.90 -28.30 -35.61
CA PRO A 727 -0.44 -28.32 -35.67
C PRO A 727 0.21 -28.87 -34.41
N TYR A 728 -0.30 -28.51 -33.22
CA TYR A 728 0.18 -29.03 -31.95
C TYR A 728 -0.01 -30.54 -31.82
N LEU A 729 -1.20 -31.06 -32.18
CA LEU A 729 -1.48 -32.50 -32.13
C LEU A 729 -0.64 -33.29 -33.14
N TYR A 730 -0.33 -32.71 -34.30
CA TYR A 730 0.59 -33.25 -35.30
C TYR A 730 2.01 -33.41 -34.75
N GLU A 731 2.53 -32.34 -34.15
CA GLU A 731 3.84 -32.36 -33.50
C GLU A 731 3.88 -33.36 -32.35
N TYR A 732 2.87 -33.34 -31.48
CA TYR A 732 2.74 -34.23 -30.33
C TYR A 732 2.71 -35.72 -30.74
N CYS A 733 2.08 -36.04 -31.88
CA CYS A 733 2.04 -37.40 -32.43
C CYS A 733 3.29 -37.78 -33.26
N GLY A 734 4.23 -36.85 -33.48
CA GLY A 734 5.43 -37.10 -34.29
C GLY A 734 5.16 -37.25 -35.79
N LEU A 735 4.03 -36.73 -36.26
CA LEU A 735 3.54 -36.83 -37.63
C LEU A 735 4.02 -35.62 -38.47
N VAL A 736 5.34 -35.41 -38.60
CA VAL A 736 5.87 -34.32 -39.44
C VAL A 736 5.81 -34.71 -40.92
N GLU A 737 4.92 -34.10 -41.70
CA GLU A 737 5.00 -34.12 -43.16
C GLU A 737 6.06 -33.13 -43.67
N LYS A 738 6.95 -33.59 -44.56
CA LYS A 738 7.87 -32.71 -45.31
C LYS A 738 7.05 -31.77 -46.19
N SER A 739 7.21 -30.47 -45.99
CA SER A 739 6.59 -29.42 -46.82
C SER A 739 6.89 -29.61 -48.32
N PRO A 740 5.93 -29.37 -49.24
CA PRO A 740 6.22 -29.28 -50.67
C PRO A 740 6.99 -27.98 -50.99
N GLU A 741 8.00 -28.11 -51.85
CA GLU A 741 8.85 -27.03 -52.35
C GLU A 741 8.04 -25.93 -53.07
N ILE A 742 8.17 -24.68 -52.62
CA ILE A 742 7.73 -23.50 -53.37
C ILE A 742 8.81 -23.15 -54.41
N ALA A 743 8.53 -23.40 -55.68
CA ALA A 743 9.30 -22.86 -56.79
C ALA A 743 8.85 -21.43 -57.11
N ALA A 744 9.81 -20.51 -57.07
CA ALA A 744 9.66 -19.08 -57.32
C ALA A 744 9.38 -18.75 -58.80
N GLU A 745 8.66 -17.64 -59.05
CA GLU A 745 9.05 -16.70 -60.10
C GLU A 745 8.52 -15.27 -59.85
N VAL A 746 9.44 -14.32 -60.00
CA VAL A 746 9.36 -12.88 -59.71
C VAL A 746 8.74 -12.13 -60.90
N LYS A 747 7.97 -11.05 -60.64
CA LYS A 747 8.05 -9.82 -61.45
C LYS A 747 7.47 -8.59 -60.74
N GLU A 748 8.37 -7.65 -60.46
CA GLU A 748 8.09 -6.26 -60.13
C GLU A 748 7.39 -5.54 -61.30
N THR A 749 6.43 -4.66 -60.99
CA THR A 749 6.28 -3.35 -61.63
C THR A 749 5.48 -2.42 -60.72
N GLU A 750 6.10 -1.30 -60.33
CA GLU A 750 5.43 -0.11 -59.82
C GLU A 750 4.67 0.62 -60.94
N THR A 751 3.47 1.13 -60.65
CA THR A 751 2.98 2.42 -61.18
C THR A 751 1.85 3.01 -60.33
N GLY A 752 2.07 4.25 -59.85
CA GLY A 752 1.16 5.36 -60.13
C GLY A 752 -0.04 5.64 -59.21
N ALA A 753 0.14 6.70 -58.40
CA ALA A 753 -0.85 7.50 -57.67
C ALA A 753 -2.19 7.83 -58.38
N VAL A 754 -3.24 8.15 -57.59
CA VAL A 754 -3.90 9.48 -57.52
C VAL A 754 -5.06 9.50 -56.49
N ALA A 755 -4.86 10.36 -55.46
CA ALA A 755 -5.75 11.36 -54.80
C ALA A 755 -7.22 11.10 -54.35
N HIS A 756 -7.45 11.44 -53.05
CA HIS A 756 -8.49 12.31 -52.43
C HIS A 756 -10.00 12.00 -52.68
N LYS A 757 -10.96 12.16 -51.75
CA LYS A 757 -11.12 13.02 -50.56
C LYS A 757 -12.45 12.70 -49.83
N ASP A 758 -12.50 13.07 -48.54
CA ASP A 758 -13.63 13.61 -47.74
C ASP A 758 -14.99 12.88 -47.66
N THR A 759 -15.38 12.43 -46.45
CA THR A 759 -16.51 13.01 -45.68
C THR A 759 -16.62 12.43 -44.24
N GLN A 760 -16.74 13.33 -43.26
CA GLN A 760 -17.28 13.14 -41.90
C GLN A 760 -18.71 13.80 -41.87
N PRO A 761 -19.48 13.80 -40.75
CA PRO A 761 -19.83 12.78 -39.74
C PRO A 761 -21.39 12.80 -39.50
N VAL A 762 -21.85 12.46 -38.28
CA VAL A 762 -23.22 12.57 -37.67
C VAL A 762 -23.88 11.19 -37.46
N GLY A 763 -24.37 10.79 -36.28
CA GLY A 763 -24.73 11.59 -35.12
C GLY A 763 -25.02 10.83 -33.82
N ILE A 764 -25.34 11.67 -32.84
CA ILE A 764 -25.60 11.52 -31.41
C ILE A 764 -26.83 10.64 -31.12
N MET A 765 -26.79 9.80 -30.09
CA MET A 765 -27.96 9.51 -29.24
C MET A 765 -27.59 9.37 -27.76
N GLU A 766 -28.40 10.03 -26.95
CA GLU A 766 -28.29 10.32 -25.52
C GLU A 766 -28.54 9.11 -24.60
N LYS A 767 -27.99 9.22 -23.38
CA LYS A 767 -28.37 8.41 -22.21
C LYS A 767 -29.72 8.85 -21.66
N SER A 768 -30.52 7.90 -21.14
CA SER A 768 -31.39 8.09 -19.97
C SER A 768 -31.90 6.76 -19.37
N PRO A 769 -32.33 6.74 -18.09
CA PRO A 769 -32.13 5.63 -17.15
C PRO A 769 -33.37 4.76 -16.93
N VAL A 770 -33.19 3.52 -16.46
CA VAL A 770 -34.29 2.68 -15.96
C VAL A 770 -33.89 2.01 -14.63
N LYS A 771 -34.70 2.23 -13.60
CA LYS A 771 -34.79 1.45 -12.36
C LYS A 771 -35.70 0.24 -12.60
N SER A 772 -35.34 -0.93 -12.06
CA SER A 772 -36.24 -2.04 -11.70
C SER A 772 -35.48 -2.97 -10.74
N GLU A 773 -35.80 -2.98 -9.44
CA GLU A 773 -36.66 -3.95 -8.76
C GLU A 773 -36.28 -5.44 -8.97
N GLY A 774 -35.63 -5.99 -7.93
CA GLY A 774 -35.73 -7.37 -7.40
C GLY A 774 -35.77 -8.55 -8.37
N GLU A 775 -34.61 -9.17 -8.62
CA GLU A 775 -34.53 -10.53 -9.17
C GLU A 775 -33.97 -11.54 -8.15
N LYS A 776 -34.67 -12.67 -8.02
CA LYS A 776 -34.25 -13.85 -7.25
C LYS A 776 -32.94 -14.40 -7.83
N LYS A 777 -31.95 -14.64 -6.96
CA LYS A 777 -30.68 -15.29 -7.31
C LYS A 777 -30.93 -16.69 -7.90
N LYS A 778 -30.31 -16.97 -9.05
CA LYS A 778 -30.33 -18.27 -9.74
C LYS A 778 -29.36 -19.26 -9.06
N SER A 779 -29.73 -20.55 -9.05
CA SER A 779 -28.92 -21.65 -8.52
C SER A 779 -27.66 -21.92 -9.35
N ILE A 780 -26.63 -22.48 -8.73
CA ILE A 780 -25.34 -22.88 -9.31
C ILE A 780 -25.54 -23.74 -10.58
N HIS A 781 -26.54 -24.63 -10.59
CA HIS A 781 -26.85 -25.47 -11.73
C HIS A 781 -27.27 -24.66 -12.98
N ASP A 782 -28.00 -23.56 -12.81
CA ASP A 782 -28.39 -22.68 -13.92
C ASP A 782 -27.18 -21.94 -14.50
N ARG A 783 -26.20 -21.58 -13.66
CA ARG A 783 -24.96 -20.91 -14.07
C ARG A 783 -24.00 -21.87 -14.79
N LEU A 784 -23.90 -23.12 -14.34
CA LEU A 784 -23.12 -24.17 -15.00
C LEU A 784 -23.73 -24.57 -16.36
N LYS A 785 -25.06 -24.61 -16.48
CA LYS A 785 -25.76 -24.77 -17.77
C LYS A 785 -25.56 -23.57 -18.70
N GLU A 786 -25.54 -22.35 -18.18
CA GLU A 786 -25.36 -21.13 -18.95
C GLU A 786 -23.93 -21.00 -19.50
N ASN A 787 -22.90 -21.43 -18.74
CA ASN A 787 -21.53 -21.58 -19.25
C ASN A 787 -21.42 -22.63 -20.37
N LYS A 788 -22.17 -23.73 -20.27
CA LYS A 788 -22.27 -24.73 -21.36
C LYS A 788 -22.98 -24.18 -22.61
N LYS A 789 -23.88 -23.21 -22.45
CA LYS A 789 -24.65 -22.57 -23.54
C LYS A 789 -23.93 -21.39 -24.19
N ASN A 790 -23.18 -20.61 -23.41
CA ASN A 790 -22.45 -19.42 -23.88
C ASN A 790 -21.19 -19.76 -24.70
N LEU A 791 -20.74 -21.01 -24.68
CA LEU A 791 -19.70 -21.55 -25.57
C LEU A 791 -20.23 -21.99 -26.95
N GLY A 792 -21.55 -21.93 -27.20
CA GLY A 792 -22.18 -22.38 -28.44
C GLY A 792 -22.82 -21.28 -29.32
N GLN A 793 -22.74 -20.00 -28.96
CA GLN A 793 -23.39 -18.92 -29.72
C GLN A 793 -22.46 -17.75 -30.04
N LYS A 794 -21.41 -18.00 -30.82
CA LYS A 794 -20.79 -17.00 -31.69
C LYS A 794 -20.36 -17.65 -33.01
N LEU A 795 -21.32 -17.92 -33.90
CA LEU A 795 -21.10 -18.10 -35.34
C LEU A 795 -22.36 -17.64 -36.10
N GLY A 796 -22.11 -16.88 -37.18
CA GLY A 796 -22.97 -16.11 -38.10
C GLY A 796 -24.49 -16.33 -38.16
N LYS A 797 -25.24 -15.22 -38.18
CA LYS A 797 -26.53 -15.14 -38.87
C LYS A 797 -26.30 -14.48 -40.24
N ASP A 798 -26.32 -15.29 -41.30
CA ASP A 798 -26.62 -14.82 -42.64
C ASP A 798 -28.12 -14.95 -42.92
N ASP A 799 -28.67 -13.88 -43.47
CA ASP A 799 -30.05 -13.70 -43.91
C ASP A 799 -30.27 -14.35 -45.28
N PRO A 800 -31.46 -14.92 -45.56
CA PRO A 800 -32.02 -14.71 -46.89
C PRO A 800 -33.50 -14.30 -46.88
N GLN A 801 -33.76 -13.25 -47.66
CA GLN A 801 -35.06 -12.71 -48.05
C GLN A 801 -35.97 -13.72 -48.79
N LYS A 802 -37.28 -13.67 -48.49
CA LYS A 802 -38.42 -13.35 -49.40
C LYS A 802 -39.70 -14.11 -49.03
N GLY A 803 -40.84 -13.39 -49.05
CA GLY A 803 -42.10 -13.94 -49.57
C GLY A 803 -43.35 -13.89 -48.68
N VAL A 804 -43.98 -12.71 -48.59
CA VAL A 804 -45.43 -12.42 -48.74
C VAL A 804 -46.45 -13.56 -48.51
N GLU A 805 -47.37 -13.40 -47.55
CA GLU A 805 -48.80 -13.14 -47.81
C GLU A 805 -49.58 -12.79 -46.53
N LEU A 806 -50.45 -11.79 -46.67
CA LEU A 806 -51.42 -11.32 -45.69
C LEU A 806 -52.61 -12.28 -45.60
N THR A 807 -53.00 -12.67 -44.40
CA THR A 807 -54.42 -12.70 -43.97
C THR A 807 -54.51 -12.66 -42.46
#